data_AF-A0A0C2SCQ0-F1
#
_entry.id   AF-A0A0C2SCQ0-F1
#
_cell.length_a   1.000
_cell.length_b   1.000
_cell.length_c   1.000
_cell.angle_alpha   90.00
_cell.angle_beta   90.00
_cell.angle_gamma   90.00
#
_symmetry.space_group_name_H-M   'P 1'
#
loop_
_entity.id
_entity.type
_entity.pdbx_description
1 polymer ?
#
loop_
_entity_poly.entity_id
_entity_poly.type
_entity_poly.pdbx_seq_one_letter_code
_entity_poly.pdbx_strand_id
1 'polypeptide(L)'
;MSATELLANTLSADANTRQDATEKLETASRENYPEYMLMLSSVLRDESTPLHVRNAAGLAMKNALTARESARQTEYTNRWLQLNVDAKAKIKQESLITLGSASQKAGNFASQVVAAIAAVELPQGQWQDLIEVLLRLVNTSDNVNLKIATLQTIGYICEVIKPEILALRANEILTAVIHGARKDEPSSEVQLAAIHALYNSLEFVRQNFDREGERNYIMQVVCEATQNASVDVQVGSFECLVKIMSLYYDKMALYMEQALFGLTVVGMKHPDERVALQAIEFWSTVCEEEVDLAIEAQEAAEYGEQPETESKYFAKIALSEIGPVLLQLLTKQVEDADEDEWNVSMAAATSLSLLAAAVQDAIVPSVIPFIEAHIKSEDWHYREAAVMTFGSILEGPDPNVLTPLVNQALPLLIGMMNDTNLHVKDTTAWTLGRICDLLIGTIKPDVHLHALISALVNGLQDSPRIAANCCWALMNLADQLGVYSDDDSEVVQTGPLSPYYDGVVQALLRVTESVGNEANYRTAAYEAITSFVSQATKDVTPVVHNTVLTILQRMAHLLSVHNQIVGVDDKNNWNELQSNLCSVLIAVIRKLNGTIQPLADRIMTLVLQLIQAAGKTSTVLEDAFLVVGSLAAGLESNFSPYIQAFLPFLYPALKAHEDTQLCTVAVGIIGDISRALGEQSAQYAGPFMTVLLENLQSDVLNRNVKISVLSCFGDIALAVGPGFEPYLETTVSVLKQAGAVEPNPLDYDLVEYVGQLREGILEAYTGIVTGLKKTEKVNLLIPHVPSMLNLLHRCFQDEERSDGLTKLAYGLLGDIADAFPNGEIKTLLLVNWIASELRSKHRMAQEARKTMRWAREMVKHATQ
;
A
#
# COMPACT_ATOMS: atom_id res chain seq x y z
N MET A 1 23.76 -42.58 -4.37
CA MET A 1 22.84 -42.02 -5.36
C MET A 1 23.60 -40.94 -6.12
N SER A 2 23.51 -40.90 -7.45
CA SER A 2 24.21 -39.84 -8.20
C SER A 2 23.53 -38.49 -7.96
N ALA A 3 24.28 -37.39 -8.07
CA ALA A 3 23.72 -36.03 -7.97
C ALA A 3 22.57 -35.81 -8.97
N THR A 4 22.73 -36.31 -10.19
CA THR A 4 21.75 -36.26 -11.28
C THR A 4 20.45 -36.98 -10.91
N GLU A 5 20.56 -38.17 -10.33
CA GLU A 5 19.40 -38.98 -9.89
C GLU A 5 18.68 -38.33 -8.70
N LEU A 6 19.44 -37.77 -7.76
CA LEU A 6 18.86 -37.07 -6.60
C LEU A 6 18.06 -35.84 -7.05
N LEU A 7 18.63 -35.02 -7.94
CA LEU A 7 17.94 -33.85 -8.50
C LEU A 7 16.73 -34.25 -9.36
N ALA A 8 16.82 -35.32 -10.15
CA ALA A 8 15.67 -35.82 -10.90
C ALA A 8 14.51 -36.23 -9.98
N ASN A 9 14.81 -36.84 -8.83
CA ASN A 9 13.81 -37.26 -7.86
C ASN A 9 13.08 -36.09 -7.19
N THR A 10 13.69 -34.90 -7.10
CA THR A 10 13.00 -33.68 -6.62
C THR A 10 11.83 -33.24 -7.51
N LEU A 11 11.80 -33.72 -8.76
CA LEU A 11 10.75 -33.44 -9.74
C LEU A 11 9.74 -34.59 -9.86
N SER A 12 9.83 -35.62 -9.01
CA SER A 12 8.93 -36.77 -9.05
C SER A 12 7.49 -36.37 -8.73
N ALA A 13 6.54 -37.01 -9.44
CA ALA A 13 5.12 -36.91 -9.13
C ALA A 13 4.78 -37.61 -7.80
N ASP A 14 5.57 -38.61 -7.39
CA ASP A 14 5.41 -39.27 -6.09
C ASP A 14 5.95 -38.37 -4.96
N ALA A 15 5.07 -38.04 -4.01
CA ALA A 15 5.37 -37.13 -2.91
C ALA A 15 6.48 -37.68 -2.00
N ASN A 16 6.51 -38.99 -1.74
CA ASN A 16 7.51 -39.60 -0.87
C ASN A 16 8.91 -39.54 -1.48
N THR A 17 9.03 -39.92 -2.76
CA THR A 17 10.30 -39.82 -3.51
C THR A 17 10.80 -38.39 -3.59
N ARG A 18 9.90 -37.42 -3.82
CA ARG A 18 10.24 -36.00 -3.85
C ARG A 18 10.71 -35.50 -2.49
N GLN A 19 10.01 -35.84 -1.41
CA GLN A 19 10.36 -35.41 -0.06
C GLN A 19 11.72 -35.99 0.38
N ASP A 20 11.95 -37.29 0.18
CA ASP A 20 13.23 -37.94 0.49
C ASP A 20 14.40 -37.30 -0.28
N ALA A 21 14.20 -36.95 -1.55
CA ALA A 21 15.22 -36.27 -2.35
C ALA A 21 15.51 -34.85 -1.84
N THR A 22 14.47 -34.08 -1.48
CA THR A 22 14.61 -32.74 -0.92
C THR A 22 15.33 -32.76 0.42
N GLU A 23 14.95 -33.65 1.35
CA GLU A 23 15.59 -33.79 2.66
C GLU A 23 17.09 -34.14 2.53
N LYS A 24 17.45 -34.98 1.56
CA LYS A 24 18.84 -35.31 1.25
C LYS A 24 19.64 -34.13 0.71
N LEU A 25 19.05 -33.31 -0.17
CA LEU A 25 19.70 -32.08 -0.66
C LEU A 25 19.86 -31.04 0.45
N GLU A 26 18.86 -30.88 1.32
CA GLU A 26 18.96 -30.01 2.50
C GLU A 26 20.06 -30.48 3.46
N THR A 27 20.15 -31.79 3.70
CA THR A 27 21.20 -32.38 4.52
C THR A 27 22.57 -32.12 3.91
N ALA A 28 22.75 -32.37 2.61
CA ALA A 28 24.01 -32.09 1.91
C ALA A 28 24.42 -30.61 1.98
N SER A 29 23.47 -29.70 1.82
CA SER A 29 23.71 -28.25 1.94
C SER A 29 24.16 -27.87 3.36
N ARG A 30 23.59 -28.49 4.40
CA ARG A 30 23.93 -28.25 5.81
C ARG A 30 25.28 -28.86 6.21
N GLU A 31 25.57 -30.08 5.77
CA GLU A 31 26.77 -30.82 6.16
C GLU A 31 28.03 -30.37 5.41
N ASN A 32 27.94 -30.16 4.09
CA ASN A 32 29.09 -29.75 3.28
C ASN A 32 28.66 -28.80 2.14
N TYR A 33 28.42 -27.54 2.51
CA TYR A 33 28.02 -26.49 1.57
C TYR A 33 28.98 -26.30 0.37
N PRO A 34 30.33 -26.31 0.52
CA PRO A 34 31.24 -26.24 -0.62
C PRO A 34 31.04 -27.35 -1.66
N GLU A 35 30.99 -28.61 -1.24
CA GLU A 35 30.78 -29.74 -2.16
C GLU A 35 29.38 -29.71 -2.77
N TYR A 36 28.37 -29.31 -2.00
CA TYR A 36 27.01 -29.13 -2.50
C TYR A 36 26.97 -28.13 -3.66
N MET A 37 27.55 -26.93 -3.49
CA MET A 37 27.55 -25.91 -4.54
C MET A 37 28.36 -26.32 -5.77
N LEU A 38 29.52 -26.97 -5.58
CA LEU A 38 30.36 -27.50 -6.67
C LEU A 38 29.67 -28.63 -7.44
N MET A 39 28.93 -29.49 -6.74
CA MET A 39 28.15 -30.56 -7.34
C MET A 39 27.06 -29.96 -8.24
N LEU A 40 26.29 -29.00 -7.75
CA LEU A 40 25.23 -28.36 -8.53
C LEU A 40 25.78 -27.59 -9.74
N SER A 41 26.88 -26.85 -9.60
CA SER A 41 27.48 -26.11 -10.72
C SER A 41 27.97 -27.04 -11.82
N SER A 42 28.52 -28.19 -11.46
CA SER A 42 28.98 -29.20 -12.41
C SER A 42 27.82 -29.85 -13.19
N VAL A 43 26.70 -30.14 -12.51
CA VAL A 43 25.49 -30.69 -13.12
C VAL A 43 24.85 -29.66 -14.07
N LEU A 44 24.78 -28.40 -13.67
CA LEU A 44 24.23 -27.31 -14.49
C LEU A 44 25.02 -27.13 -15.80
N ARG A 45 26.35 -27.21 -15.73
CA ARG A 45 27.26 -27.07 -16.88
C ARG A 45 27.21 -28.25 -17.84
N ASP A 46 27.01 -29.46 -17.36
CA ASP A 46 27.13 -30.68 -18.17
C ASP A 46 26.02 -30.78 -19.23
N GLU A 47 26.39 -30.56 -20.50
CA GLU A 47 25.48 -30.66 -21.64
C GLU A 47 24.94 -32.09 -21.89
N SER A 48 25.58 -33.11 -21.32
CA SER A 48 25.08 -34.50 -21.42
C SER A 48 23.97 -34.81 -20.41
N THR A 49 23.81 -33.98 -19.38
CA THR A 49 22.77 -34.13 -18.37
C THR A 49 21.41 -33.67 -18.92
N PRO A 50 20.30 -34.39 -18.63
CA PRO A 50 18.96 -33.98 -19.05
C PRO A 50 18.59 -32.56 -18.60
N LEU A 51 17.94 -31.78 -19.47
CA LEU A 51 17.63 -30.37 -19.24
C LEU A 51 16.87 -30.11 -17.93
N HIS A 52 15.88 -30.94 -17.59
CA HIS A 52 15.10 -30.75 -16.36
C HIS A 52 15.96 -30.90 -15.09
N VAL A 53 17.00 -31.74 -15.13
CA VAL A 53 17.96 -31.91 -14.03
C VAL A 53 18.91 -30.71 -13.93
N ARG A 54 19.39 -30.20 -15.07
CA ARG A 54 20.20 -28.96 -15.12
C ARG A 54 19.43 -27.78 -14.54
N ASN A 55 18.15 -27.66 -14.90
CA ASN A 55 17.25 -26.62 -14.38
C ASN A 55 17.07 -26.75 -12.86
N ALA A 56 16.86 -27.96 -12.35
CA ALA A 56 16.77 -28.22 -10.91
C ALA A 56 18.07 -27.84 -10.19
N ALA A 57 19.23 -28.11 -10.79
CA ALA A 57 20.52 -27.72 -10.23
C ALA A 57 20.68 -26.19 -10.14
N GLY A 58 20.36 -25.46 -11.21
CA GLY A 58 20.42 -24.00 -11.21
C GLY A 58 19.45 -23.36 -10.21
N LEU A 59 18.23 -23.89 -10.10
CA LEU A 59 17.26 -23.43 -9.11
C LEU A 59 17.75 -23.69 -7.67
N ALA A 60 18.32 -24.87 -7.41
CA ALA A 60 18.87 -25.22 -6.10
C ALA A 60 20.07 -24.33 -5.72
N MET A 61 20.90 -23.92 -6.70
CA MET A 61 21.98 -22.95 -6.49
C MET A 61 21.46 -21.56 -6.15
N LYS A 62 20.46 -21.07 -6.90
CA LYS A 62 19.82 -19.77 -6.61
C LYS A 62 19.23 -19.77 -5.20
N ASN A 63 18.44 -20.79 -4.84
CA ASN A 63 17.81 -20.90 -3.52
C ASN A 63 18.82 -21.08 -2.37
N ALA A 64 20.07 -21.43 -2.67
CA ALA A 64 21.16 -21.50 -1.70
C ALA A 64 21.86 -20.14 -1.47
N LEU A 65 21.47 -19.10 -2.21
CA LEU A 65 22.02 -17.75 -2.18
C LEU A 65 20.97 -16.67 -1.88
N THR A 66 19.70 -16.94 -2.20
CA THR A 66 18.59 -15.98 -2.06
C THR A 66 17.49 -16.50 -1.13
N ALA A 67 17.02 -15.65 -0.23
CA ALA A 67 15.87 -15.87 0.64
C ALA A 67 15.04 -14.58 0.76
N ARG A 68 13.72 -14.72 0.90
CA ARG A 68 12.81 -13.57 1.13
C ARG A 68 12.97 -12.99 2.54
N GLU A 69 13.32 -13.84 3.51
CA GLU A 69 13.52 -13.45 4.90
C GLU A 69 14.92 -12.86 5.12
N SER A 70 15.01 -11.65 5.65
CA SER A 70 16.27 -10.92 5.85
C SER A 70 17.30 -11.69 6.72
N ALA A 71 16.85 -12.33 7.81
CA ALA A 71 17.73 -13.12 8.67
C ALA A 71 18.36 -14.31 7.90
N ARG A 72 17.54 -15.01 7.12
CA ARG A 72 17.99 -16.14 6.28
C ARG A 72 18.87 -15.68 5.12
N GLN A 73 18.57 -14.53 4.51
CA GLN A 73 19.41 -13.93 3.48
C GLN A 73 20.81 -13.59 4.01
N THR A 74 20.89 -13.10 5.25
CA THR A 74 22.15 -12.81 5.94
C THR A 74 22.94 -14.11 6.20
N GLU A 75 22.28 -15.17 6.64
CA GLU A 75 22.90 -16.50 6.79
C GLU A 75 23.49 -17.00 5.47
N TYR A 76 22.71 -16.93 4.38
CA TYR A 76 23.12 -17.42 3.05
C TYR A 76 24.30 -16.62 2.49
N THR A 77 24.26 -15.30 2.65
CA THR A 77 25.36 -14.38 2.32
C THR A 77 26.63 -14.80 3.05
N ASN A 78 26.56 -15.00 4.37
CA ASN A 78 27.71 -15.40 5.17
C ASN A 78 28.28 -16.77 4.75
N ARG A 79 27.41 -17.76 4.48
CA ARG A 79 27.82 -19.10 4.02
C ARG A 79 28.55 -19.05 2.68
N TRP A 80 28.06 -18.25 1.72
CA TRP A 80 28.75 -18.04 0.45
C TRP A 80 30.10 -17.35 0.64
N LEU A 81 30.14 -16.26 1.43
CA LEU A 81 31.36 -15.48 1.63
C LEU A 81 32.48 -16.29 2.31
N GLN A 82 32.13 -17.27 3.14
CA GLN A 82 33.07 -18.19 3.80
C GLN A 82 33.66 -19.28 2.90
N LEU A 83 33.13 -19.49 1.68
CA LEU A 83 33.72 -20.44 0.73
C LEU A 83 35.17 -20.04 0.39
N ASN A 84 36.01 -21.04 0.10
CA ASN A 84 37.36 -20.77 -0.36
C ASN A 84 37.36 -20.16 -1.78
N VAL A 85 38.44 -19.44 -2.11
CA VAL A 85 38.54 -18.69 -3.37
C VAL A 85 38.45 -19.61 -4.58
N ASP A 86 39.06 -20.81 -4.52
CA ASP A 86 39.07 -21.77 -5.62
C ASP A 86 37.67 -22.32 -5.93
N ALA A 87 36.87 -22.66 -4.91
CA ALA A 87 35.51 -23.14 -5.12
C ALA A 87 34.62 -22.02 -5.70
N LYS A 88 34.69 -20.80 -5.15
CA LYS A 88 33.96 -19.65 -5.72
C LYS A 88 34.35 -19.42 -7.17
N ALA A 89 35.64 -19.39 -7.48
CA ALA A 89 36.13 -19.18 -8.84
C ALA A 89 35.62 -20.24 -9.81
N LYS A 90 35.66 -21.52 -9.41
CA LYS A 90 35.15 -22.62 -10.22
C LYS A 90 33.64 -22.53 -10.44
N ILE A 91 32.85 -22.29 -9.38
CA ILE A 91 31.39 -22.15 -9.48
C ILE A 91 31.03 -21.00 -10.42
N LYS A 92 31.63 -19.82 -10.22
CA LYS A 92 31.44 -18.65 -11.08
C LYS A 92 31.78 -18.94 -12.53
N GLN A 93 32.91 -19.61 -12.78
CA GLN A 93 33.32 -19.99 -14.13
C GLN A 93 32.35 -20.97 -14.79
N GLU A 94 31.89 -22.00 -14.07
CA GLU A 94 30.95 -22.99 -14.60
C GLU A 94 29.59 -22.36 -14.92
N SER A 95 29.10 -21.44 -14.07
CA SER A 95 27.90 -20.65 -14.34
C SER A 95 28.05 -19.77 -15.58
N LEU A 96 29.17 -19.04 -15.71
CA LEU A 96 29.44 -18.20 -16.88
C LEU A 96 29.57 -19.00 -18.18
N ILE A 97 30.20 -20.18 -18.15
CA ILE A 97 30.26 -21.08 -19.32
C ILE A 97 28.86 -21.53 -19.74
N THR A 98 27.98 -21.81 -18.77
CA THR A 98 26.63 -22.31 -19.04
C THR A 98 25.72 -21.29 -19.71
N LEU A 99 26.03 -19.98 -19.60
CA LEU A 99 25.33 -18.95 -20.38
C LEU A 99 25.38 -19.23 -21.89
N GLY A 100 26.47 -19.85 -22.38
CA GLY A 100 26.65 -20.21 -23.78
C GLY A 100 26.07 -21.56 -24.20
N SER A 101 25.28 -22.20 -23.33
CA SER A 101 24.64 -23.49 -23.57
C SER A 101 23.83 -23.54 -24.87
N ALA A 102 23.79 -24.70 -25.51
CA ALA A 102 22.92 -24.94 -26.67
C ALA A 102 21.42 -24.88 -26.29
N SER A 103 21.10 -25.12 -25.02
CA SER A 103 19.77 -24.90 -24.46
C SER A 103 19.64 -23.52 -23.83
N GLN A 104 18.78 -22.68 -24.41
CA GLN A 104 18.44 -21.35 -23.88
C GLN A 104 17.88 -21.41 -22.45
N LYS A 105 17.11 -22.45 -22.11
CA LYS A 105 16.58 -22.65 -20.74
C LYS A 105 17.69 -22.86 -19.71
N ALA A 106 18.70 -23.67 -20.02
CA ALA A 106 19.85 -23.84 -19.13
C ALA A 106 20.65 -22.54 -19.00
N GLY A 107 20.76 -21.76 -20.08
CA GLY A 107 21.32 -20.41 -20.06
C GLY A 107 20.59 -19.48 -19.09
N ASN A 108 19.26 -19.43 -19.12
CA ASN A 108 18.46 -18.62 -18.20
C ASN A 108 18.67 -19.02 -16.72
N PHE A 109 18.65 -20.32 -16.39
CA PHE A 109 18.96 -20.75 -15.03
C PHE A 109 20.38 -20.36 -14.59
N ALA A 110 21.35 -20.40 -15.51
CA ALA A 110 22.68 -19.88 -15.24
C ALA A 110 22.70 -18.36 -15.03
N SER A 111 21.90 -17.58 -15.79
CA SER A 111 21.74 -16.14 -15.59
C SER A 111 21.24 -15.81 -14.19
N GLN A 112 20.24 -16.54 -13.69
CA GLN A 112 19.72 -16.36 -12.32
C GLN A 112 20.77 -16.70 -11.26
N VAL A 113 21.58 -17.74 -11.48
CA VAL A 113 22.67 -18.10 -10.56
C VAL A 113 23.75 -17.02 -10.55
N VAL A 114 24.16 -16.51 -11.72
CA VAL A 114 25.15 -15.42 -11.81
C VAL A 114 24.63 -14.17 -11.10
N ALA A 115 23.37 -13.79 -11.32
CA ALA A 115 22.77 -12.65 -10.64
C ALA A 115 22.67 -12.85 -9.12
N ALA A 116 22.29 -14.05 -8.65
CA ALA A 116 22.25 -14.37 -7.22
C ALA A 116 23.63 -14.29 -6.56
N ILE A 117 24.69 -14.75 -7.22
CA ILE A 117 26.06 -14.60 -6.72
C ILE A 117 26.48 -13.12 -6.74
N ALA A 118 26.14 -12.38 -7.80
CA ALA A 118 26.45 -10.96 -7.93
C ALA A 118 25.80 -10.13 -6.82
N ALA A 119 24.55 -10.43 -6.46
CA ALA A 119 23.82 -9.80 -5.36
C ALA A 119 24.47 -10.01 -3.99
N VAL A 120 25.28 -11.06 -3.83
CA VAL A 120 26.09 -11.29 -2.63
C VAL A 120 27.46 -10.63 -2.72
N GLU A 121 28.16 -10.76 -3.85
CA GLU A 121 29.56 -10.35 -3.97
C GLU A 121 29.75 -8.85 -4.28
N LEU A 122 28.94 -8.26 -5.16
CA LEU A 122 29.12 -6.85 -5.57
C LEU A 122 28.96 -5.85 -4.41
N PRO A 123 27.95 -5.98 -3.51
CA PRO A 123 27.84 -5.09 -2.35
C PRO A 123 29.03 -5.19 -1.39
N GLN A 124 29.74 -6.32 -1.39
CA GLN A 124 30.92 -6.58 -0.56
C GLN A 124 32.24 -6.19 -1.25
N GLY A 125 32.18 -5.54 -2.42
CA GLY A 125 33.35 -5.18 -3.21
C GLY A 125 34.06 -6.38 -3.87
N GLN A 126 33.40 -7.54 -3.99
CA GLN A 126 33.90 -8.73 -4.68
C GLN A 126 33.35 -8.80 -6.11
N TRP A 127 33.96 -9.63 -6.97
CA TRP A 127 33.59 -9.83 -8.39
C TRP A 127 33.42 -8.56 -9.26
N GLN A 128 34.26 -7.56 -9.01
CA GLN A 128 34.13 -6.24 -9.63
C GLN A 128 34.33 -6.23 -11.16
N ASP A 129 34.89 -7.28 -11.74
CA ASP A 129 35.10 -7.45 -13.18
C ASP A 129 33.90 -8.09 -13.90
N LEU A 130 32.85 -8.53 -13.18
CA LEU A 130 31.70 -9.21 -13.76
C LEU A 130 31.04 -8.42 -14.90
N ILE A 131 30.75 -7.14 -14.69
CA ILE A 131 30.06 -6.31 -15.69
C ILE A 131 30.89 -6.18 -16.97
N GLU A 132 32.21 -6.03 -16.85
CA GLU A 132 33.12 -5.99 -17.99
C GLU A 132 33.15 -7.32 -18.75
N VAL A 133 33.10 -8.45 -18.03
CA VAL A 133 33.00 -9.78 -18.63
C VAL A 133 31.70 -9.92 -19.41
N LEU A 134 30.56 -9.54 -18.84
CA LEU A 134 29.24 -9.62 -19.50
C LEU A 134 29.20 -8.72 -20.75
N LEU A 135 29.67 -7.47 -20.65
CA LEU A 135 29.78 -6.56 -21.79
C LEU A 135 30.61 -7.17 -22.94
N ARG A 136 31.74 -7.77 -22.62
CA ARG A 136 32.58 -8.46 -23.62
C ARG A 136 31.85 -9.63 -24.28
N LEU A 137 31.10 -10.43 -23.52
CA LEU A 137 30.36 -11.58 -24.05
C LEU A 137 29.27 -11.16 -25.04
N VAL A 138 28.56 -10.04 -24.78
CA VAL A 138 27.57 -9.49 -25.72
C VAL A 138 28.22 -9.01 -27.02
N ASN A 139 29.35 -8.31 -26.92
CA ASN A 139 29.97 -7.63 -28.06
C ASN A 139 30.83 -8.52 -28.98
N THR A 140 31.38 -9.62 -28.46
CA THR A 140 32.39 -10.43 -29.19
C THR A 140 31.88 -11.76 -29.72
N SER A 141 30.72 -12.21 -29.27
CA SER A 141 30.17 -13.53 -29.60
C SER A 141 29.15 -13.46 -30.72
N ASP A 142 29.27 -14.36 -31.70
CA ASP A 142 28.20 -14.61 -32.69
C ASP A 142 27.15 -15.61 -32.18
N ASN A 143 27.35 -16.22 -31.01
CA ASN A 143 26.39 -17.14 -30.39
C ASN A 143 25.18 -16.37 -29.83
N VAL A 144 24.03 -16.53 -30.47
CA VAL A 144 22.74 -15.92 -30.11
C VAL A 144 22.30 -16.30 -28.69
N ASN A 145 22.38 -17.58 -28.30
CA ASN A 145 22.00 -18.02 -26.96
C ASN A 145 22.85 -17.35 -25.87
N LEU A 146 24.16 -17.22 -26.13
CA LEU A 146 25.06 -16.56 -25.21
C LEU A 146 24.71 -15.07 -25.05
N LYS A 147 24.40 -14.36 -26.15
CA LYS A 147 23.94 -12.96 -26.09
C LYS A 147 22.65 -12.84 -25.26
N ILE A 148 21.65 -13.67 -25.52
CA ILE A 148 20.37 -13.66 -24.80
C ILE A 148 20.60 -13.89 -23.30
N ALA A 149 21.28 -14.97 -22.93
CA ALA A 149 21.51 -15.31 -21.52
C ALA A 149 22.36 -14.25 -20.80
N THR A 150 23.31 -13.63 -21.50
CA THR A 150 24.14 -12.55 -20.95
C THR A 150 23.30 -11.30 -20.69
N LEU A 151 22.45 -10.88 -21.63
CA LEU A 151 21.55 -9.73 -21.45
C LEU A 151 20.51 -9.99 -20.35
N GLN A 152 19.95 -11.20 -20.27
CA GLN A 152 19.10 -11.62 -19.16
C GLN A 152 19.83 -11.55 -17.81
N THR A 153 21.11 -11.95 -17.77
CA THR A 153 21.94 -11.84 -16.56
C THR A 153 22.10 -10.38 -16.14
N ILE A 154 22.36 -9.48 -17.09
CA ILE A 154 22.42 -8.04 -16.82
C ILE A 154 21.08 -7.55 -16.26
N GLY A 155 19.95 -7.92 -16.90
CA GLY A 155 18.61 -7.57 -16.42
C GLY A 155 18.34 -8.02 -14.98
N TYR A 156 18.66 -9.27 -14.64
CA TYR A 156 18.51 -9.79 -13.27
C TYR A 156 19.45 -9.12 -12.26
N ILE A 157 20.66 -8.75 -12.67
CA ILE A 157 21.58 -7.96 -11.83
C ILE A 157 20.96 -6.59 -11.52
N CYS A 158 20.41 -5.93 -12.55
CA CYS A 158 19.77 -4.62 -12.40
C CYS A 158 18.53 -4.67 -11.51
N GLU A 159 17.78 -5.77 -11.54
CA GLU A 159 16.58 -5.98 -10.73
C GLU A 159 16.88 -6.27 -9.25
N VAL A 160 17.91 -7.08 -8.97
CA VAL A 160 18.14 -7.63 -7.61
C VAL A 160 19.14 -6.79 -6.79
N ILE A 161 20.01 -6.03 -7.44
CA ILE A 161 21.06 -5.25 -6.76
C ILE A 161 20.64 -3.80 -6.65
N LYS A 162 20.85 -3.21 -5.46
CA LYS A 162 20.51 -1.81 -5.22
C LYS A 162 21.14 -0.85 -6.26
N PRO A 163 20.37 0.10 -6.81
CA PRO A 163 20.80 1.09 -7.81
C PRO A 163 22.15 1.77 -7.52
N GLU A 164 22.43 2.13 -6.27
CA GLU A 164 23.64 2.87 -5.88
C GLU A 164 24.93 2.08 -6.15
N ILE A 165 24.87 0.75 -6.07
CA ILE A 165 26.02 -0.13 -6.30
C ILE A 165 26.32 -0.21 -7.81
N LEU A 166 25.27 -0.22 -8.63
CA LEU A 166 25.38 -0.37 -10.09
C LEU A 166 25.66 0.95 -10.81
N ALA A 167 25.29 2.09 -10.24
CA ALA A 167 25.50 3.42 -10.81
C ALA A 167 26.97 3.67 -11.24
N LEU A 168 27.95 3.08 -10.52
CA LEU A 168 29.38 3.18 -10.85
C LEU A 168 29.78 2.51 -12.17
N ARG A 169 28.97 1.56 -12.66
CA ARG A 169 29.18 0.82 -13.92
C ARG A 169 28.02 0.98 -14.90
N ALA A 170 27.23 2.05 -14.73
CA ALA A 170 26.07 2.35 -15.57
C ALA A 170 26.43 2.44 -17.06
N ASN A 171 27.58 3.02 -17.41
CA ASN A 171 28.01 3.18 -18.80
C ASN A 171 28.26 1.83 -19.49
N GLU A 172 28.91 0.90 -18.80
CA GLU A 172 29.21 -0.45 -19.31
C GLU A 172 27.92 -1.26 -19.49
N ILE A 173 27.01 -1.17 -18.52
CA ILE A 173 25.69 -1.80 -18.59
C ILE A 173 24.90 -1.24 -19.79
N LEU A 174 24.79 0.08 -19.89
CA LEU A 174 24.09 0.76 -20.99
C LEU A 174 24.69 0.41 -22.35
N THR A 175 26.02 0.34 -22.45
CA THR A 175 26.68 -0.03 -23.70
C THR A 175 26.29 -1.44 -24.13
N ALA A 176 26.21 -2.40 -23.21
CA ALA A 176 25.82 -3.78 -23.51
C ALA A 176 24.36 -3.87 -23.96
N VAL A 177 23.43 -3.26 -23.20
CA VAL A 177 21.99 -3.36 -23.48
C VAL A 177 21.63 -2.60 -24.76
N ILE A 178 22.17 -1.39 -24.98
CA ILE A 178 21.89 -0.62 -26.19
C ILE A 178 22.48 -1.30 -27.43
N HIS A 179 23.65 -1.95 -27.31
CA HIS A 179 24.21 -2.73 -28.42
C HIS A 179 23.32 -3.91 -28.82
N GLY A 180 22.70 -4.58 -27.85
CA GLY A 180 21.75 -5.69 -28.12
C GLY A 180 20.38 -5.22 -28.63
N ALA A 181 19.94 -4.01 -28.25
CA ALA A 181 18.63 -3.47 -28.62
C ALA A 181 18.59 -2.78 -30.00
N ARG A 182 19.74 -2.47 -30.61
CA ARG A 182 19.83 -1.75 -31.89
C ARG A 182 19.09 -2.46 -33.02
N LYS A 183 18.61 -1.68 -33.99
CA LYS A 183 17.93 -2.17 -35.19
C LYS A 183 18.76 -3.15 -36.04
N ASP A 184 20.08 -3.01 -36.04
CA ASP A 184 21.01 -3.87 -36.81
C ASP A 184 21.24 -5.26 -36.19
N GLU A 185 20.75 -5.52 -34.96
CA GLU A 185 20.83 -6.86 -34.38
C GLU A 185 19.84 -7.80 -35.09
N PRO A 186 20.30 -8.90 -35.72
CA PRO A 186 19.46 -9.76 -36.54
C PRO A 186 18.44 -10.60 -35.74
N SER A 187 18.67 -10.84 -34.45
CA SER A 187 17.80 -11.67 -33.61
C SER A 187 16.85 -10.82 -32.78
N SER A 188 15.54 -10.96 -33.01
CA SER A 188 14.51 -10.32 -32.19
C SER A 188 14.53 -10.81 -30.74
N GLU A 189 14.96 -12.04 -30.48
CA GLU A 189 15.11 -12.56 -29.11
C GLU A 189 16.26 -11.88 -28.35
N VAL A 190 17.36 -11.56 -29.04
CA VAL A 190 18.47 -10.76 -28.47
C VAL A 190 17.98 -9.33 -28.18
N GLN A 191 17.27 -8.72 -29.12
CA GLN A 191 16.69 -7.39 -28.93
C GLN A 191 15.73 -7.37 -27.75
N LEU A 192 14.83 -8.35 -27.62
CA LEU A 192 13.90 -8.47 -26.50
C LEU A 192 14.64 -8.58 -25.15
N ALA A 193 15.65 -9.46 -25.07
CA ALA A 193 16.45 -9.60 -23.84
C ALA A 193 17.20 -8.30 -23.48
N ALA A 194 17.68 -7.57 -24.48
CA ALA A 194 18.31 -6.26 -24.27
C ALA A 194 17.32 -5.19 -23.81
N ILE A 195 16.12 -5.15 -24.37
CA ILE A 195 15.07 -4.21 -23.99
C ILE A 195 14.61 -4.45 -22.55
N HIS A 196 14.39 -5.70 -22.13
CA HIS A 196 14.08 -6.00 -20.72
C HIS A 196 15.25 -5.64 -19.79
N ALA A 197 16.49 -5.87 -20.21
CA ALA A 197 17.66 -5.46 -19.42
C ALA A 197 17.77 -3.92 -19.33
N LEU A 198 17.43 -3.21 -20.41
CA LEU A 198 17.36 -1.75 -20.42
C LEU A 198 16.31 -1.27 -19.42
N TYR A 199 15.08 -1.81 -19.47
CA TYR A 199 13.99 -1.49 -18.54
C TYR A 199 14.44 -1.54 -17.08
N ASN A 200 15.11 -2.63 -16.66
CA ASN A 200 15.61 -2.77 -15.29
C ASN A 200 16.78 -1.82 -14.97
N SER A 201 17.54 -1.38 -15.98
CA SER A 201 18.67 -0.46 -15.77
C SER A 201 18.27 1.02 -15.65
N LEU A 202 17.02 1.35 -16.01
CA LEU A 202 16.56 2.75 -16.06
C LEU A 202 16.61 3.46 -14.70
N GLU A 203 16.62 2.76 -13.57
CA GLU A 203 16.56 3.37 -12.23
C GLU A 203 17.86 4.07 -11.80
N PHE A 204 19.02 3.67 -12.33
CA PHE A 204 20.33 4.20 -11.90
C PHE A 204 21.10 4.94 -12.99
N VAL A 205 20.46 5.27 -14.11
CA VAL A 205 21.09 5.90 -15.29
C VAL A 205 20.76 7.38 -15.45
N ARG A 206 20.32 8.06 -14.37
CA ARG A 206 20.00 9.50 -14.38
C ARG A 206 21.14 10.36 -14.91
N GLN A 207 22.38 10.07 -14.51
CA GLN A 207 23.57 10.78 -15.02
C GLN A 207 23.75 10.64 -16.53
N ASN A 208 23.34 9.51 -17.12
CA ASN A 208 23.39 9.27 -18.56
C ASN A 208 22.27 10.06 -19.26
N PHE A 209 21.07 10.12 -18.68
CA PHE A 209 19.97 10.93 -19.18
C PHE A 209 20.24 12.45 -19.08
N ASP A 210 21.05 12.90 -18.12
CA ASP A 210 21.49 14.29 -18.05
C ASP A 210 22.44 14.67 -19.21
N ARG A 211 23.15 13.70 -19.77
CA ARG A 211 24.02 13.90 -20.94
C ARG A 211 23.23 13.76 -22.24
N GLU A 212 22.99 14.89 -22.89
CA GLU A 212 22.16 14.97 -24.10
C GLU A 212 22.53 13.95 -25.19
N GLY A 213 23.82 13.72 -25.46
CA GLY A 213 24.26 12.77 -26.48
C GLY A 213 23.90 11.31 -26.16
N GLU A 214 24.06 10.90 -24.89
CA GLU A 214 23.71 9.55 -24.43
C GLU A 214 22.20 9.38 -24.38
N ARG A 215 21.48 10.38 -23.83
CA ARG A 215 20.01 10.42 -23.83
C ARG A 215 19.42 10.29 -25.24
N ASN A 216 19.92 11.08 -26.20
CA ASN A 216 19.47 11.01 -27.59
C ASN A 216 19.64 9.61 -28.18
N TYR A 217 20.76 8.94 -27.88
CA TYR A 217 21.03 7.61 -28.38
C TYR A 217 20.12 6.55 -27.76
N ILE A 218 19.89 6.61 -26.45
CA ILE A 218 18.93 5.73 -25.75
C ILE A 218 17.54 5.91 -26.35
N MET A 219 17.06 7.15 -26.43
CA MET A 219 15.73 7.47 -26.97
C MET A 219 15.59 7.03 -28.42
N GLN A 220 16.60 7.22 -29.26
CA GLN A 220 16.58 6.74 -30.63
C GLN A 220 16.39 5.22 -30.70
N VAL A 221 17.18 4.45 -29.94
CA VAL A 221 17.13 2.99 -29.96
C VAL A 221 15.78 2.46 -29.46
N VAL A 222 15.25 3.03 -28.37
CA VAL A 222 13.93 2.63 -27.84
C VAL A 222 12.82 2.98 -28.83
N CYS A 223 12.81 4.19 -29.39
CA CYS A 223 11.82 4.62 -30.39
C CYS A 223 11.90 3.82 -31.70
N GLU A 224 13.08 3.37 -32.13
CA GLU A 224 13.21 2.47 -33.28
C GLU A 224 12.67 1.06 -32.95
N ALA A 225 12.86 0.59 -31.72
CA ALA A 225 12.43 -0.74 -31.27
C ALA A 225 10.90 -0.85 -31.09
N THR A 226 10.18 0.26 -30.82
CA THR A 226 8.70 0.26 -30.85
C THR A 226 8.12 0.02 -32.25
N GLN A 227 8.94 0.13 -33.30
CA GLN A 227 8.56 -0.17 -34.69
C GLN A 227 9.11 -1.52 -35.19
N ASN A 228 9.60 -2.38 -34.29
CA ASN A 228 10.13 -3.69 -34.65
C ASN A 228 9.04 -4.59 -35.25
N ALA A 229 9.42 -5.55 -36.11
CA ALA A 229 8.45 -6.52 -36.65
C ALA A 229 7.94 -7.53 -35.60
N SER A 230 8.71 -7.77 -34.53
CA SER A 230 8.31 -8.61 -33.40
C SER A 230 7.49 -7.82 -32.41
N VAL A 231 6.25 -8.26 -32.17
CA VAL A 231 5.36 -7.62 -31.19
C VAL A 231 5.95 -7.64 -29.78
N ASP A 232 6.62 -8.72 -29.37
CA ASP A 232 7.19 -8.81 -28.03
C ASP A 232 8.27 -7.72 -27.80
N VAL A 233 9.07 -7.41 -28.83
CA VAL A 233 10.02 -6.29 -28.79
C VAL A 233 9.30 -4.95 -28.72
N GLN A 234 8.19 -4.78 -29.44
CA GLN A 234 7.40 -3.55 -29.36
C GLN A 234 6.85 -3.33 -27.94
N VAL A 235 6.24 -4.36 -27.35
CA VAL A 235 5.68 -4.31 -25.98
C VAL A 235 6.75 -3.89 -24.97
N GLY A 236 7.89 -4.59 -24.93
CA GLY A 236 8.98 -4.23 -24.01
C GLY A 236 9.57 -2.84 -24.28
N SER A 237 9.51 -2.36 -25.52
CA SER A 237 10.00 -1.01 -25.87
C SER A 237 9.02 0.08 -25.40
N PHE A 238 7.71 -0.17 -25.49
CA PHE A 238 6.71 0.72 -24.90
C PHE A 238 6.79 0.71 -23.37
N GLU A 239 7.04 -0.42 -22.73
CA GLU A 239 7.34 -0.49 -21.28
C GLU A 239 8.54 0.37 -20.90
N CYS A 240 9.60 0.35 -21.71
CA CYS A 240 10.72 1.26 -21.52
C CYS A 240 10.31 2.73 -21.66
N LEU A 241 9.46 3.08 -22.63
CA LEU A 241 8.96 4.46 -22.78
C LEU A 241 8.12 4.91 -21.58
N VAL A 242 7.26 4.04 -21.05
CA VAL A 242 6.48 4.28 -19.82
C VAL A 242 7.42 4.59 -18.66
N LYS A 243 8.39 3.70 -18.39
CA LYS A 243 9.35 3.89 -17.29
C LYS A 243 10.27 5.10 -17.50
N ILE A 244 10.65 5.40 -18.74
CA ILE A 244 11.40 6.61 -19.06
C ILE A 244 10.58 7.86 -18.77
N MET A 245 9.29 7.86 -19.10
CA MET A 245 8.43 9.01 -18.84
C MET A 245 8.34 9.30 -17.34
N SER A 246 8.10 8.28 -16.51
CA SER A 246 8.03 8.46 -15.06
C SER A 246 9.36 8.93 -14.46
N LEU A 247 10.48 8.30 -14.82
CA LEU A 247 11.78 8.65 -14.21
C LEU A 247 12.41 9.94 -14.75
N TYR A 248 12.05 10.36 -15.97
CA TYR A 248 12.76 11.39 -16.72
C TYR A 248 11.85 12.43 -17.39
N TYR A 249 10.63 12.65 -16.86
CA TYR A 249 9.64 13.60 -17.38
C TYR A 249 10.24 14.95 -17.79
N ASP A 250 11.09 15.53 -16.92
CA ASP A 250 11.73 16.83 -17.11
C ASP A 250 12.63 16.92 -18.37
N LYS A 251 13.04 15.77 -18.93
CA LYS A 251 13.87 15.69 -20.14
C LYS A 251 13.07 15.37 -21.40
N MET A 252 11.76 15.10 -21.31
CA MET A 252 11.02 14.49 -22.41
C MET A 252 10.49 15.46 -23.48
N ALA A 253 10.49 16.78 -23.23
CA ALA A 253 9.86 17.76 -24.12
C ALA A 253 10.30 17.66 -25.59
N LEU A 254 11.60 17.52 -25.85
CA LEU A 254 12.14 17.39 -27.21
C LEU A 254 11.62 16.13 -27.91
N TYR A 255 11.62 14.98 -27.21
CA TYR A 255 11.23 13.70 -27.78
C TYR A 255 9.72 13.58 -27.93
N MET A 256 8.96 14.25 -27.06
CA MET A 256 7.50 14.33 -27.16
C MET A 256 7.07 14.94 -28.49
N GLU A 257 7.63 16.10 -28.84
CA GLU A 257 7.35 16.79 -30.11
C GLU A 257 7.82 15.99 -31.33
N GLN A 258 9.00 15.36 -31.24
CA GLN A 258 9.64 14.75 -32.39
C GLN A 258 9.16 13.33 -32.71
N ALA A 259 8.80 12.52 -31.70
CA ALA A 259 8.56 11.10 -31.89
C ALA A 259 7.49 10.51 -30.97
N LEU A 260 7.59 10.71 -29.64
CA LEU A 260 6.80 9.95 -28.67
C LEU A 260 5.31 10.15 -28.88
N PHE A 261 4.86 11.37 -29.13
CA PHE A 261 3.45 11.67 -29.39
C PHE A 261 2.89 10.84 -30.57
N GLY A 262 3.59 10.82 -31.71
CA GLY A 262 3.14 10.08 -32.88
C GLY A 262 3.19 8.57 -32.66
N LEU A 263 4.24 8.07 -32.00
CA LEU A 263 4.41 6.65 -31.72
C LEU A 263 3.32 6.11 -30.78
N THR A 264 3.01 6.84 -29.72
CA THR A 264 2.05 6.37 -28.70
C THR A 264 0.62 6.50 -29.19
N VAL A 265 0.25 7.55 -29.92
CA VAL A 265 -1.08 7.66 -30.55
C VAL A 265 -1.32 6.54 -31.58
N VAL A 266 -0.30 6.16 -32.34
CA VAL A 266 -0.36 4.99 -33.24
C VAL A 266 -0.42 3.69 -32.45
N GLY A 267 0.37 3.58 -31.37
CA GLY A 267 0.39 2.44 -30.45
C GLY A 267 -0.99 2.17 -29.85
N MET A 268 -1.72 3.20 -29.41
CA MET A 268 -3.08 3.06 -28.85
C MET A 268 -4.08 2.47 -29.86
N LYS A 269 -3.81 2.59 -31.17
CA LYS A 269 -4.63 2.06 -32.26
C LYS A 269 -4.08 0.73 -32.81
N HIS A 270 -3.07 0.16 -32.16
CA HIS A 270 -2.42 -1.05 -32.64
C HIS A 270 -3.37 -2.25 -32.58
N PRO A 271 -3.36 -3.15 -33.59
CA PRO A 271 -4.25 -4.31 -33.62
C PRO A 271 -3.94 -5.39 -32.58
N ASP A 272 -2.67 -5.48 -32.12
CA ASP A 272 -2.31 -6.32 -30.96
C ASP A 272 -2.54 -5.50 -29.69
N GLU A 273 -3.48 -5.96 -28.86
CA GLU A 273 -3.91 -5.27 -27.63
C GLU A 273 -2.77 -5.09 -26.63
N ARG A 274 -1.76 -5.98 -26.60
CA ARG A 274 -0.63 -5.82 -25.68
C ARG A 274 0.16 -4.55 -25.95
N VAL A 275 0.27 -4.14 -27.21
CA VAL A 275 0.92 -2.88 -27.61
C VAL A 275 0.00 -1.69 -27.30
N ALA A 276 -1.30 -1.82 -27.57
CA ALA A 276 -2.27 -0.79 -27.27
C ALA A 276 -2.31 -0.49 -25.76
N LEU A 277 -2.29 -1.52 -24.91
CA LEU A 277 -2.23 -1.40 -23.45
C LEU A 277 -1.03 -0.58 -23.01
N GLN A 278 0.18 -0.88 -23.47
CA GLN A 278 1.37 -0.10 -23.07
C GLN A 278 1.39 1.33 -23.62
N ALA A 279 0.75 1.58 -24.77
CA ALA A 279 0.61 2.93 -25.31
C ALA A 279 -0.44 3.76 -24.56
N ILE A 280 -1.52 3.13 -24.06
CA ILE A 280 -2.48 3.76 -23.15
C ILE A 280 -1.81 4.05 -21.81
N GLU A 281 -1.07 3.08 -21.28
CA GLU A 281 -0.31 3.20 -20.03
C GLU A 281 0.66 4.38 -20.07
N PHE A 282 1.35 4.59 -21.20
CA PHE A 282 2.21 5.77 -21.36
C PHE A 282 1.46 7.08 -21.10
N TRP A 283 0.23 7.22 -21.60
CA TRP A 283 -0.57 8.42 -21.35
C TRP A 283 -1.15 8.47 -19.95
N SER A 284 -1.49 7.32 -19.34
CA SER A 284 -1.82 7.23 -17.92
C SER A 284 -0.68 7.78 -17.06
N THR A 285 0.55 7.31 -17.29
CA THR A 285 1.75 7.79 -16.60
C THR A 285 2.00 9.28 -16.83
N VAL A 286 1.85 9.80 -18.05
CA VAL A 286 1.96 11.26 -18.29
C VAL A 286 0.95 12.03 -17.45
N CYS A 287 -0.28 11.51 -17.30
CA CYS A 287 -1.31 12.18 -16.52
C CYS A 287 -1.02 12.12 -15.02
N GLU A 288 -0.56 10.99 -14.49
CA GLU A 288 -0.15 10.84 -13.09
C GLU A 288 0.97 11.81 -12.71
N GLU A 289 2.06 11.83 -13.50
CA GLU A 289 3.17 12.76 -13.30
C GLU A 289 2.71 14.22 -13.36
N GLU A 290 1.79 14.57 -14.28
CA GLU A 290 1.28 15.93 -14.39
C GLU A 290 0.31 16.33 -13.27
N VAL A 291 -0.41 15.37 -12.68
CA VAL A 291 -1.23 15.59 -11.48
C VAL A 291 -0.32 15.86 -10.28
N ASP A 292 0.71 15.05 -10.07
CA ASP A 292 1.66 15.23 -8.96
C ASP A 292 2.39 16.58 -9.07
N LEU A 293 2.85 16.93 -10.27
CA LEU A 293 3.48 18.24 -10.53
C LEU A 293 2.49 19.41 -10.34
N ALA A 294 1.19 19.20 -10.58
CA ALA A 294 0.18 20.23 -10.32
C ALA A 294 -0.05 20.43 -8.82
N ILE A 295 -0.04 19.35 -8.04
CA ILE A 295 -0.10 19.39 -6.57
C ILE A 295 1.13 20.12 -6.03
N GLU A 296 2.34 19.74 -6.45
CA GLU A 296 3.60 20.41 -6.07
C GLU A 296 3.57 21.92 -6.40
N ALA A 297 3.08 22.28 -7.58
CA ALA A 297 2.98 23.68 -8.00
C ALA A 297 1.95 24.47 -7.18
N GLN A 298 0.79 23.88 -6.86
CA GLN A 298 -0.22 24.51 -6.00
C GLN A 298 0.36 24.75 -4.61
N GLU A 299 1.01 23.73 -4.07
CA GLU A 299 1.68 23.77 -2.78
C GLU A 299 2.76 24.86 -2.73
N ALA A 300 3.68 24.91 -3.71
CA ALA A 300 4.70 25.96 -3.78
C ALA A 300 4.09 27.36 -3.87
N ALA A 301 3.01 27.52 -4.64
CA ALA A 301 2.31 28.79 -4.78
C ALA A 301 1.67 29.29 -3.47
N GLU A 302 1.14 28.40 -2.62
CA GLU A 302 0.61 28.76 -1.29
C GLU A 302 1.67 29.39 -0.37
N TYR A 303 2.94 29.03 -0.57
CA TYR A 303 4.08 29.59 0.17
C TYR A 303 4.80 30.72 -0.57
N GLY A 304 4.38 31.05 -1.80
CA GLY A 304 5.01 32.07 -2.63
C GLY A 304 6.38 31.65 -3.19
N GLU A 305 6.59 30.35 -3.33
CA GLU A 305 7.79 29.71 -3.86
C GLU A 305 7.54 29.24 -5.31
N GLN A 306 8.60 28.78 -5.99
CA GLN A 306 8.48 28.12 -7.30
C GLN A 306 8.61 26.61 -7.08
N PRO A 307 7.86 25.77 -7.83
CA PRO A 307 8.04 24.33 -7.78
C PRO A 307 9.45 23.95 -8.26
N GLU A 308 9.96 22.82 -7.80
CA GLU A 308 11.25 22.29 -8.23
C GLU A 308 11.20 21.84 -9.69
N THR A 309 10.08 21.23 -10.08
CA THR A 309 9.82 20.79 -11.45
C THR A 309 8.51 21.38 -11.97
N GLU A 310 8.57 22.00 -13.16
CA GLU A 310 7.37 22.52 -13.82
C GLU A 310 6.82 21.52 -14.85
N SER A 311 5.52 21.22 -14.73
CA SER A 311 4.76 20.48 -15.75
C SER A 311 4.89 21.11 -17.13
N LYS A 312 4.97 20.26 -18.15
CA LYS A 312 5.00 20.62 -19.58
C LYS A 312 3.63 20.52 -20.24
N TYR A 313 2.61 20.08 -19.50
CA TYR A 313 1.22 19.98 -19.96
C TYR A 313 1.06 19.14 -21.24
N PHE A 314 1.84 18.07 -21.39
CA PHE A 314 1.76 17.13 -22.49
C PHE A 314 0.35 16.54 -22.62
N ALA A 315 -0.30 16.16 -21.52
CA ALA A 315 -1.66 15.61 -21.55
C ALA A 315 -2.65 16.61 -22.15
N LYS A 316 -2.56 17.87 -21.73
CA LYS A 316 -3.41 18.96 -22.22
C LYS A 316 -3.18 19.28 -23.70
N ILE A 317 -1.93 19.25 -24.15
CA ILE A 317 -1.56 19.47 -25.56
C ILE A 317 -2.08 18.30 -26.43
N ALA A 318 -2.00 17.08 -25.92
CA ALA A 318 -2.37 15.86 -26.62
C ALA A 318 -3.88 15.58 -26.69
N LEU A 319 -4.67 16.24 -25.84
CA LEU A 319 -6.09 15.96 -25.59
C LEU A 319 -6.93 15.77 -26.87
N SER A 320 -6.73 16.60 -27.90
CA SER A 320 -7.53 16.53 -29.14
C SER A 320 -7.30 15.27 -29.96
N GLU A 321 -6.14 14.63 -29.81
CA GLU A 321 -5.78 13.40 -30.53
C GLU A 321 -6.00 12.16 -29.68
N ILE A 322 -5.66 12.19 -28.38
CA ILE A 322 -5.80 11.03 -27.49
C ILE A 322 -7.24 10.83 -27.01
N GLY A 323 -7.98 11.91 -26.76
CA GLY A 323 -9.35 11.86 -26.24
C GLY A 323 -10.28 11.03 -27.12
N PRO A 324 -10.38 11.31 -28.44
CA PRO A 324 -11.20 10.52 -29.34
C PRO A 324 -10.81 9.03 -29.42
N VAL A 325 -9.53 8.71 -29.22
CA VAL A 325 -9.04 7.32 -29.25
C VAL A 325 -9.49 6.58 -28.01
N LEU A 326 -9.33 7.18 -26.83
CA LEU A 326 -9.83 6.61 -25.58
C LEU A 326 -11.34 6.37 -25.64
N LEU A 327 -12.12 7.35 -26.13
CA LEU A 327 -13.57 7.21 -26.29
C LEU A 327 -13.96 6.07 -27.24
N GLN A 328 -13.18 5.83 -28.30
CA GLN A 328 -13.40 4.71 -29.20
C GLN A 328 -13.01 3.36 -28.56
N LEU A 329 -11.93 3.33 -27.77
CA LEU A 329 -11.49 2.12 -27.06
C LEU A 329 -12.45 1.73 -25.95
N LEU A 330 -13.14 2.68 -25.33
CA LEU A 330 -14.21 2.39 -24.38
C LEU A 330 -15.30 1.50 -24.99
N THR A 331 -15.58 1.61 -26.29
CA THR A 331 -16.61 0.78 -26.97
C THR A 331 -16.14 -0.64 -27.32
N LYS A 332 -15.04 -1.11 -26.71
CA LYS A 332 -14.44 -2.43 -26.94
C LYS A 332 -14.64 -3.37 -25.74
N GLN A 333 -15.73 -3.17 -25.00
CA GLN A 333 -16.10 -4.04 -23.90
C GLN A 333 -16.32 -5.48 -24.40
N VAL A 334 -15.97 -6.45 -23.58
CA VAL A 334 -16.14 -7.88 -23.86
C VAL A 334 -17.23 -8.42 -22.94
N GLU A 335 -18.29 -9.02 -23.50
CA GLU A 335 -19.48 -9.43 -22.74
C GLU A 335 -19.19 -10.46 -21.63
N ASP A 336 -18.28 -11.40 -21.91
CA ASP A 336 -17.92 -12.53 -21.05
C ASP A 336 -16.47 -12.43 -20.54
N ALA A 337 -15.90 -11.21 -20.42
CA ALA A 337 -14.58 -11.05 -19.81
C ALA A 337 -14.59 -11.51 -18.35
N ASP A 338 -13.54 -12.24 -17.96
CA ASP A 338 -13.35 -12.61 -16.56
C ASP A 338 -13.16 -11.33 -15.72
N GLU A 339 -13.65 -11.31 -14.48
CA GLU A 339 -13.55 -10.12 -13.62
C GLU A 339 -12.11 -9.67 -13.35
N ASP A 340 -11.15 -10.61 -13.43
CA ASP A 340 -9.71 -10.40 -13.24
C ASP A 340 -8.97 -10.01 -14.54
N GLU A 341 -9.65 -9.93 -15.68
CA GLU A 341 -9.03 -9.65 -16.98
C GLU A 341 -8.83 -8.15 -17.21
N TRP A 342 -7.57 -7.71 -17.32
CA TRP A 342 -7.23 -6.34 -17.71
C TRP A 342 -7.20 -6.18 -19.24
N ASN A 343 -8.15 -5.42 -19.79
CA ASN A 343 -8.30 -5.23 -21.24
C ASN A 343 -8.28 -3.75 -21.67
N VAL A 344 -8.28 -3.51 -22.98
CA VAL A 344 -8.16 -2.17 -23.57
C VAL A 344 -9.28 -1.19 -23.18
N SER A 345 -10.50 -1.68 -22.94
CA SER A 345 -11.62 -0.82 -22.54
C SER A 345 -11.46 -0.33 -21.09
N MET A 346 -10.99 -1.20 -20.20
CA MET A 346 -10.69 -0.86 -18.79
C MET A 346 -9.49 0.07 -18.69
N ALA A 347 -8.43 -0.19 -19.46
CA ALA A 347 -7.27 0.69 -19.56
C ALA A 347 -7.67 2.08 -20.09
N ALA A 348 -8.55 2.13 -21.10
CA ALA A 348 -9.04 3.39 -21.64
C ALA A 348 -9.90 4.19 -20.64
N ALA A 349 -10.73 3.52 -19.84
CA ALA A 349 -11.52 4.17 -18.77
C ALA A 349 -10.64 4.77 -17.68
N THR A 350 -9.62 4.02 -17.27
CA THR A 350 -8.63 4.45 -16.27
C THR A 350 -7.83 5.64 -16.79
N SER A 351 -7.28 5.52 -18.00
CA SER A 351 -6.54 6.60 -18.66
C SER A 351 -7.40 7.85 -18.89
N LEU A 352 -8.69 7.69 -19.21
CA LEU A 352 -9.62 8.82 -19.34
C LEU A 352 -9.84 9.54 -17.99
N SER A 353 -9.95 8.81 -16.89
CA SER A 353 -10.09 9.39 -15.55
C SER A 353 -8.83 10.15 -15.14
N LEU A 354 -7.65 9.58 -15.38
CA LEU A 354 -6.37 10.26 -15.15
C LEU A 354 -6.22 11.50 -16.05
N LEU A 355 -6.63 11.40 -17.31
CA LEU A 355 -6.65 12.52 -18.23
C LEU A 355 -7.56 13.65 -17.75
N ALA A 356 -8.74 13.32 -17.20
CA ALA A 356 -9.64 14.30 -16.61
C ALA A 356 -9.02 15.00 -15.40
N ALA A 357 -8.30 14.27 -14.54
CA ALA A 357 -7.55 14.84 -13.41
C ALA A 357 -6.43 15.79 -13.88
N ALA A 358 -5.64 15.38 -14.87
CA ALA A 358 -4.51 16.16 -15.36
C ALA A 358 -4.91 17.43 -16.13
N VAL A 359 -5.95 17.37 -16.97
CA VAL A 359 -6.35 18.50 -17.82
C VAL A 359 -7.54 19.31 -17.27
N GLN A 360 -8.17 18.83 -16.20
CA GLN A 360 -9.28 19.47 -15.48
C GLN A 360 -10.40 19.87 -16.47
N ASP A 361 -10.95 21.08 -16.36
CA ASP A 361 -12.07 21.59 -17.16
C ASP A 361 -11.91 21.42 -18.69
N ALA A 362 -10.69 21.32 -19.20
CA ALA A 362 -10.44 21.14 -20.63
C ALA A 362 -11.01 19.81 -21.18
N ILE A 363 -11.20 18.79 -20.33
CA ILE A 363 -11.75 17.49 -20.76
C ILE A 363 -13.22 17.60 -21.15
N VAL A 364 -13.99 18.44 -20.44
CA VAL A 364 -15.45 18.54 -20.55
C VAL A 364 -15.92 18.79 -21.99
N PRO A 365 -15.48 19.85 -22.70
CA PRO A 365 -15.94 20.09 -24.08
C PRO A 365 -15.51 19.00 -25.07
N SER A 366 -14.48 18.21 -24.73
CA SER A 366 -13.95 17.14 -25.59
C SER A 366 -14.82 15.88 -25.56
N VAL A 367 -15.46 15.60 -24.42
CA VAL A 367 -16.20 14.34 -24.20
C VAL A 367 -17.73 14.50 -24.29
N ILE A 368 -18.28 15.68 -24.01
CA ILE A 368 -19.74 15.93 -24.05
C ILE A 368 -20.37 15.52 -25.39
N PRO A 369 -19.79 15.83 -26.57
CA PRO A 369 -20.38 15.41 -27.84
C PRO A 369 -20.54 13.89 -27.99
N PHE A 370 -19.61 13.11 -27.43
CA PHE A 370 -19.67 11.65 -27.44
C PHE A 370 -20.80 11.15 -26.52
N ILE A 371 -20.91 11.70 -25.32
CA ILE A 371 -21.94 11.34 -24.35
C ILE A 371 -23.34 11.62 -24.93
N GLU A 372 -23.56 12.83 -25.45
CA GLU A 372 -24.86 13.22 -26.02
C GLU A 372 -25.26 12.36 -27.24
N ALA A 373 -24.29 11.96 -28.05
CA ALA A 373 -24.53 11.11 -29.22
C ALA A 373 -24.90 9.66 -28.85
N HIS A 374 -24.37 9.14 -27.74
CA HIS A 374 -24.37 7.70 -27.48
C HIS A 374 -25.17 7.24 -26.26
N ILE A 375 -25.52 8.14 -25.32
CA ILE A 375 -26.23 7.78 -24.08
C ILE A 375 -27.61 7.12 -24.30
N LYS A 376 -28.20 7.25 -25.49
CA LYS A 376 -29.46 6.60 -25.91
C LYS A 376 -29.31 5.67 -27.11
N SER A 377 -28.09 5.23 -27.42
CA SER A 377 -27.81 4.30 -28.51
C SER A 377 -28.59 2.99 -28.35
N GLU A 378 -28.97 2.33 -29.45
CA GLU A 378 -29.52 0.96 -29.38
C GLU A 378 -28.44 -0.06 -29.03
N ASP A 379 -27.19 0.20 -29.44
CA ASP A 379 -26.03 -0.61 -29.09
C ASP A 379 -25.58 -0.31 -27.66
N TRP A 380 -25.54 -1.35 -26.84
CA TRP A 380 -25.22 -1.25 -25.42
C TRP A 380 -23.75 -0.86 -25.19
N HIS A 381 -22.82 -1.22 -26.08
CA HIS A 381 -21.40 -0.83 -25.97
C HIS A 381 -21.25 0.69 -25.98
N TYR A 382 -22.03 1.38 -26.82
CA TYR A 382 -22.03 2.85 -26.88
C TYR A 382 -22.77 3.49 -25.71
N ARG A 383 -23.87 2.88 -25.25
CA ARG A 383 -24.58 3.37 -24.05
C ARG A 383 -23.70 3.28 -22.82
N GLU A 384 -23.11 2.12 -22.57
CA GLU A 384 -22.19 1.87 -21.46
C GLU A 384 -21.00 2.82 -21.56
N ALA A 385 -20.34 2.91 -22.71
CA ALA A 385 -19.18 3.80 -22.89
C ALA A 385 -19.52 5.27 -22.62
N ALA A 386 -20.73 5.72 -22.97
CA ALA A 386 -21.19 7.08 -22.67
C ALA A 386 -21.37 7.32 -21.15
N VAL A 387 -21.91 6.33 -20.42
CA VAL A 387 -22.04 6.39 -18.96
C VAL A 387 -20.65 6.33 -18.32
N MET A 388 -19.78 5.42 -18.76
CA MET A 388 -18.39 5.30 -18.30
C MET A 388 -17.62 6.59 -18.50
N THR A 389 -17.73 7.20 -19.68
CA THR A 389 -17.12 8.51 -19.98
C THR A 389 -17.63 9.57 -19.01
N PHE A 390 -18.94 9.64 -18.78
CA PHE A 390 -19.51 10.62 -17.86
C PHE A 390 -19.02 10.41 -16.42
N GLY A 391 -18.99 9.17 -15.93
CA GLY A 391 -18.48 8.84 -14.60
C GLY A 391 -16.98 9.08 -14.45
N SER A 392 -16.19 8.83 -15.51
CA SER A 392 -14.72 8.99 -15.51
C SER A 392 -14.28 10.44 -15.32
N ILE A 393 -15.06 11.41 -15.82
CA ILE A 393 -14.72 12.84 -15.76
C ILE A 393 -15.28 13.57 -14.53
N LEU A 394 -15.93 12.87 -13.59
CA LEU A 394 -16.51 13.50 -12.39
C LEU A 394 -15.45 13.97 -11.39
N GLU A 395 -14.20 13.54 -11.57
CA GLU A 395 -13.05 13.92 -10.78
C GLU A 395 -12.03 14.61 -11.68
N GLY A 396 -11.42 15.68 -11.18
CA GLY A 396 -10.50 16.54 -11.94
C GLY A 396 -11.05 17.93 -12.24
N PRO A 397 -12.11 18.07 -13.07
CA PRO A 397 -12.73 19.37 -13.35
C PRO A 397 -13.31 20.05 -12.12
N ASP A 398 -13.48 21.37 -12.17
CA ASP A 398 -14.07 22.14 -11.09
C ASP A 398 -15.52 21.68 -10.84
N PRO A 399 -15.92 21.38 -9.58
CA PRO A 399 -17.29 20.97 -9.25
C PRO A 399 -18.38 21.92 -9.75
N ASN A 400 -18.10 23.22 -9.88
CA ASN A 400 -19.02 24.22 -10.42
C ASN A 400 -19.28 24.04 -11.92
N VAL A 401 -18.31 23.51 -12.67
CA VAL A 401 -18.44 23.18 -14.10
C VAL A 401 -19.24 21.89 -14.27
N LEU A 402 -19.03 20.90 -13.39
CA LEU A 402 -19.70 19.60 -13.43
C LEU A 402 -21.15 19.65 -12.94
N THR A 403 -21.44 20.49 -11.95
CA THR A 403 -22.76 20.58 -11.29
C THR A 403 -23.93 20.75 -12.27
N PRO A 404 -23.91 21.68 -13.26
CA PRO A 404 -24.98 21.81 -14.24
C PRO A 404 -25.18 20.55 -15.10
N LEU A 405 -24.08 19.88 -15.47
CA LEU A 405 -24.10 18.67 -16.31
C LEU A 405 -24.73 17.51 -15.54
N VAL A 406 -24.33 17.31 -14.28
CA VAL A 406 -24.92 16.29 -13.40
C VAL A 406 -26.40 16.56 -13.14
N ASN A 407 -26.79 17.81 -12.86
CA ASN A 407 -28.21 18.15 -12.68
C ASN A 407 -29.07 17.78 -13.90
N GLN A 408 -28.53 17.87 -15.12
CA GLN A 408 -29.21 17.48 -16.34
C GLN A 408 -29.22 15.96 -16.56
N ALA A 409 -28.13 15.27 -16.26
CA ALA A 409 -27.95 13.83 -16.49
C ALA A 409 -28.60 12.95 -15.40
N LEU A 410 -28.68 13.42 -14.17
CA LEU A 410 -29.07 12.62 -12.99
C LEU A 410 -30.42 11.90 -13.16
N PRO A 411 -31.52 12.53 -13.65
CA PRO A 411 -32.78 11.82 -13.86
C PRO A 411 -32.67 10.68 -14.89
N LEU A 412 -31.84 10.86 -15.93
CA LEU A 412 -31.59 9.84 -16.95
C LEU A 412 -30.80 8.68 -16.34
N LEU A 413 -29.71 8.97 -15.61
CA LEU A 413 -28.89 7.95 -14.95
C LEU A 413 -29.68 7.11 -13.95
N ILE A 414 -30.54 7.75 -13.12
CA ILE A 414 -31.46 7.02 -12.23
C ILE A 414 -32.38 6.09 -13.03
N GLY A 415 -32.85 6.52 -14.20
CA GLY A 415 -33.64 5.69 -15.11
C GLY A 415 -32.86 4.51 -15.69
N MET A 416 -31.57 4.71 -16.01
CA MET A 416 -30.68 3.71 -16.61
C MET A 416 -30.33 2.54 -15.66
N MET A 417 -30.60 2.67 -14.36
CA MET A 417 -30.60 1.51 -13.43
C MET A 417 -31.60 0.41 -13.84
N ASN A 418 -32.55 0.72 -14.73
CA ASN A 418 -33.48 -0.24 -15.31
C ASN A 418 -33.16 -0.59 -16.78
N ASP A 419 -31.94 -0.33 -17.27
CA ASP A 419 -31.52 -0.75 -18.62
C ASP A 419 -31.63 -2.27 -18.79
N THR A 420 -31.81 -2.74 -20.03
CA THR A 420 -31.94 -4.16 -20.32
C THR A 420 -30.61 -4.88 -20.28
N ASN A 421 -29.49 -4.16 -20.45
CA ASN A 421 -28.15 -4.72 -20.42
C ASN A 421 -27.49 -4.54 -19.04
N LEU A 422 -26.89 -5.63 -18.52
CA LEU A 422 -26.28 -5.65 -17.19
C LEU A 422 -25.03 -4.76 -17.09
N HIS A 423 -24.21 -4.68 -18.13
CA HIS A 423 -23.01 -3.82 -18.15
C HIS A 423 -23.41 -2.35 -18.06
N VAL A 424 -24.47 -1.93 -18.76
CA VAL A 424 -24.99 -0.56 -18.65
C VAL A 424 -25.47 -0.27 -17.22
N LYS A 425 -26.20 -1.19 -16.59
CA LYS A 425 -26.65 -1.04 -15.20
C LYS A 425 -25.47 -0.97 -14.22
N ASP A 426 -24.45 -1.80 -14.40
CA ASP A 426 -23.28 -1.86 -13.55
C ASP A 426 -22.51 -0.53 -13.55
N THR A 427 -22.17 -0.04 -14.74
CA THR A 427 -21.51 1.26 -14.92
C THR A 427 -22.38 2.42 -14.47
N THR A 428 -23.71 2.32 -14.61
CA THR A 428 -24.66 3.31 -14.08
C THR A 428 -24.64 3.34 -12.55
N ALA A 429 -24.64 2.18 -11.89
CA ALA A 429 -24.56 2.10 -10.42
C ALA A 429 -23.25 2.70 -9.91
N TRP A 430 -22.12 2.37 -10.55
CA TRP A 430 -20.83 2.97 -10.26
C TRP A 430 -20.82 4.50 -10.48
N THR A 431 -21.37 4.98 -11.60
CA THR A 431 -21.44 6.41 -11.90
C THR A 431 -22.30 7.17 -10.90
N LEU A 432 -23.43 6.60 -10.48
CA LEU A 432 -24.27 7.17 -9.41
C LEU A 432 -23.52 7.20 -8.08
N GLY A 433 -22.74 6.17 -7.76
CA GLY A 433 -21.88 6.16 -6.57
C GLY A 433 -20.80 7.24 -6.59
N ARG A 434 -20.19 7.52 -7.75
CA ARG A 434 -19.25 8.66 -7.91
C ARG A 434 -19.94 10.00 -7.74
N ILE A 435 -21.18 10.16 -8.22
CA ILE A 435 -21.96 11.38 -7.99
C ILE A 435 -22.26 11.54 -6.49
N CYS A 436 -22.64 10.46 -5.80
CA CYS A 436 -22.87 10.49 -4.36
C CYS A 436 -21.62 10.93 -3.60
N ASP A 437 -20.43 10.46 -4.01
CA ASP A 437 -19.16 10.77 -3.37
C ASP A 437 -18.67 12.20 -3.64
N LEU A 438 -18.56 12.58 -4.92
CA LEU A 438 -17.86 13.80 -5.33
C LEU A 438 -18.77 15.02 -5.44
N LEU A 439 -20.06 14.81 -5.73
CA LEU A 439 -20.99 15.87 -6.14
C LEU A 439 -22.33 15.80 -5.39
N ILE A 440 -22.28 15.45 -4.10
CA ILE A 440 -23.47 15.29 -3.26
C ILE A 440 -24.42 16.50 -3.29
N GLY A 441 -23.89 17.71 -3.45
CA GLY A 441 -24.68 18.95 -3.57
C GLY A 441 -25.65 18.98 -4.76
N THR A 442 -25.47 18.12 -5.76
CA THR A 442 -26.39 17.95 -6.90
C THR A 442 -27.62 17.12 -6.54
N ILE A 443 -27.53 16.27 -5.52
CA ILE A 443 -28.61 15.38 -5.07
C ILE A 443 -29.51 16.16 -4.10
N LYS A 444 -30.54 16.81 -4.64
CA LYS A 444 -31.54 17.52 -3.85
C LYS A 444 -32.45 16.53 -3.09
N PRO A 445 -32.53 16.59 -1.74
CA PRO A 445 -33.35 15.69 -0.94
C PRO A 445 -34.81 15.60 -1.40
N ASP A 446 -35.42 16.75 -1.72
CA ASP A 446 -36.84 16.81 -2.08
C ASP A 446 -37.16 16.40 -3.52
N VAL A 447 -36.14 16.24 -4.38
CA VAL A 447 -36.34 16.01 -5.83
C VAL A 447 -35.78 14.68 -6.29
N HIS A 448 -34.56 14.35 -5.85
CA HIS A 448 -33.79 13.25 -6.43
C HIS A 448 -33.63 12.07 -5.46
N LEU A 449 -33.52 12.33 -4.16
CA LEU A 449 -33.13 11.34 -3.16
C LEU A 449 -34.06 10.12 -3.11
N HIS A 450 -35.39 10.33 -3.16
CA HIS A 450 -36.34 9.23 -3.16
C HIS A 450 -36.14 8.27 -4.34
N ALA A 451 -36.00 8.83 -5.55
CA ALA A 451 -35.85 8.05 -6.77
C ALA A 451 -34.50 7.35 -6.82
N LEU A 452 -33.44 8.04 -6.38
CA LEU A 452 -32.10 7.48 -6.28
C LEU A 452 -32.05 6.30 -5.31
N ILE A 453 -32.50 6.47 -4.06
CA ILE A 453 -32.52 5.40 -3.05
C ILE A 453 -33.36 4.22 -3.55
N SER A 454 -34.51 4.49 -4.15
CA SER A 454 -35.37 3.41 -4.69
C SER A 454 -34.67 2.62 -5.79
N ALA A 455 -33.94 3.30 -6.69
CA ALA A 455 -33.17 2.65 -7.75
C ALA A 455 -32.02 1.81 -7.18
N LEU A 456 -31.25 2.35 -6.24
CA LEU A 456 -30.14 1.64 -5.59
C LEU A 456 -30.63 0.42 -4.79
N VAL A 457 -31.69 0.56 -4.00
CA VAL A 457 -32.28 -0.54 -3.21
C VAL A 457 -32.85 -1.64 -4.11
N ASN A 458 -33.40 -1.30 -5.27
CA ASN A 458 -33.82 -2.30 -6.25
C ASN A 458 -32.60 -2.99 -6.89
N GLY A 459 -31.53 -2.25 -7.20
CA GLY A 459 -30.28 -2.78 -7.74
C GLY A 459 -29.56 -3.76 -6.80
N LEU A 460 -29.82 -3.71 -5.49
CA LEU A 460 -29.35 -4.72 -4.52
C LEU A 460 -29.85 -6.15 -4.81
N GLN A 461 -30.86 -6.31 -5.66
CA GLN A 461 -31.42 -7.61 -6.08
C GLN A 461 -30.96 -8.04 -7.48
N ASP A 462 -30.15 -7.23 -8.17
CA ASP A 462 -29.56 -7.57 -9.47
C ASP A 462 -28.30 -8.46 -9.28
N SER A 463 -27.44 -8.56 -10.30
CA SER A 463 -26.21 -9.35 -10.24
C SER A 463 -25.23 -8.86 -9.16
N PRO A 464 -24.35 -9.74 -8.63
CA PRO A 464 -23.30 -9.42 -7.65
C PRO A 464 -22.59 -8.07 -7.84
N ARG A 465 -22.05 -7.78 -9.03
CA ARG A 465 -21.36 -6.52 -9.33
C ARG A 465 -22.24 -5.27 -9.15
N ILE A 466 -23.45 -5.30 -9.72
CA ILE A 466 -24.43 -4.21 -9.58
C ILE A 466 -24.80 -4.01 -8.11
N ALA A 467 -25.01 -5.09 -7.36
CA ALA A 467 -25.32 -5.03 -5.94
C ALA A 467 -24.16 -4.42 -5.13
N ALA A 468 -22.90 -4.78 -5.43
CA ALA A 468 -21.72 -4.19 -4.81
C ALA A 468 -21.63 -2.68 -5.09
N ASN A 469 -21.78 -2.26 -6.35
CA ASN A 469 -21.79 -0.84 -6.74
C ASN A 469 -22.97 -0.07 -6.11
N CYS A 470 -24.14 -0.70 -5.96
CA CYS A 470 -25.27 -0.10 -5.25
C CYS A 470 -24.99 0.05 -3.75
N CYS A 471 -24.34 -0.93 -3.12
CA CYS A 471 -23.91 -0.83 -1.72
C CYS A 471 -22.92 0.32 -1.55
N TRP A 472 -21.92 0.42 -2.43
CA TRP A 472 -20.95 1.51 -2.43
C TRP A 472 -21.60 2.89 -2.63
N ALA A 473 -22.55 3.02 -3.57
CA ALA A 473 -23.29 4.26 -3.75
C ALA A 473 -24.15 4.64 -2.52
N LEU A 474 -24.76 3.66 -1.85
CA LEU A 474 -25.51 3.87 -0.61
C LEU A 474 -24.57 4.29 0.55
N MET A 475 -23.40 3.67 0.63
CA MET A 475 -22.35 4.00 1.60
C MET A 475 -21.92 5.47 1.46
N ASN A 476 -21.53 5.89 0.26
CA ASN A 476 -21.14 7.28 -0.02
C ASN A 476 -22.28 8.25 0.26
N LEU A 477 -23.53 7.89 -0.08
CA LEU A 477 -24.69 8.71 0.23
C LEU A 477 -24.87 8.91 1.75
N ALA A 478 -24.62 7.88 2.56
CA ALA A 478 -24.66 7.96 4.01
C ALA A 478 -23.54 8.83 4.56
N ASP A 479 -22.30 8.64 4.10
CA ASP A 479 -21.14 9.38 4.59
C ASP A 479 -21.18 10.86 4.20
N GLN A 480 -21.57 11.18 2.95
CA GLN A 480 -21.60 12.57 2.46
C GLN A 480 -22.82 13.37 2.96
N LEU A 481 -23.95 12.72 3.28
CA LEU A 481 -25.09 13.36 3.94
C LEU A 481 -25.03 13.27 5.47
N GLY A 482 -24.03 12.54 5.99
CA GLY A 482 -23.72 12.48 7.42
C GLY A 482 -23.36 13.87 7.93
N VAL A 483 -23.78 14.18 9.16
CA VAL A 483 -23.39 15.44 9.79
C VAL A 483 -22.16 15.20 10.64
N TYR A 484 -21.01 15.75 10.23
CA TYR A 484 -19.84 15.85 11.09
C TYR A 484 -20.17 16.82 12.23
N SER A 485 -20.43 16.28 13.42
CA SER A 485 -20.52 17.10 14.62
C SER A 485 -19.11 17.44 15.08
N ASP A 486 -18.67 18.69 14.91
CA ASP A 486 -17.58 19.24 15.72
C ASP A 486 -17.97 19.11 17.20
N ASP A 487 -17.00 18.90 18.09
CA ASP A 487 -17.18 18.65 19.54
C ASP A 487 -18.06 19.69 20.28
N ASP A 488 -18.34 20.85 19.66
CA ASP A 488 -19.19 21.94 20.17
C ASP A 488 -20.59 22.04 19.52
N SER A 489 -20.99 21.14 18.62
CA SER A 489 -22.26 21.21 17.88
C SER A 489 -23.42 20.43 18.52
N GLU A 490 -24.64 20.99 18.46
CA GLU A 490 -25.85 20.33 18.98
C GLU A 490 -26.10 19.00 18.28
N VAL A 491 -26.35 17.94 19.06
CA VAL A 491 -26.59 16.60 18.50
C VAL A 491 -27.79 16.60 17.56
N VAL A 492 -27.53 16.25 16.29
CA VAL A 492 -28.50 16.23 15.21
C VAL A 492 -29.64 15.25 15.51
N GLN A 493 -30.87 15.78 15.49
CA GLN A 493 -32.07 15.01 15.83
C GLN A 493 -32.56 14.13 14.68
N THR A 494 -32.45 14.61 13.44
CA THR A 494 -32.96 13.95 12.23
C THR A 494 -32.18 14.43 11.00
N GLY A 495 -32.16 13.65 9.93
CA GLY A 495 -31.44 13.96 8.69
C GLY A 495 -32.21 13.57 7.43
N PRO A 496 -31.72 13.96 6.23
CA PRO A 496 -32.38 13.67 4.95
C PRO A 496 -32.62 12.17 4.70
N LEU A 497 -31.78 11.30 5.26
CA LEU A 497 -31.88 9.84 5.12
C LEU A 497 -32.83 9.19 6.13
N SER A 498 -33.25 9.88 7.19
CA SER A 498 -34.11 9.33 8.25
C SER A 498 -35.36 8.61 7.73
N PRO A 499 -36.12 9.13 6.73
CA PRO A 499 -37.30 8.46 6.20
C PRO A 499 -37.01 7.12 5.51
N TYR A 500 -35.78 6.92 5.04
CA TYR A 500 -35.36 5.76 4.25
C TYR A 500 -34.56 4.74 5.07
N TYR A 501 -34.07 5.16 6.24
CA TYR A 501 -33.06 4.46 7.01
C TYR A 501 -33.45 3.00 7.32
N ASP A 502 -34.66 2.77 7.85
CA ASP A 502 -35.14 1.41 8.15
C ASP A 502 -35.24 0.55 6.89
N GLY A 503 -35.83 1.08 5.81
CA GLY A 503 -35.98 0.35 4.55
C GLY A 503 -34.65 -0.04 3.91
N VAL A 504 -33.67 0.87 3.91
CA VAL A 504 -32.32 0.62 3.36
C VAL A 504 -31.57 -0.40 4.20
N VAL A 505 -31.52 -0.23 5.53
CA VAL A 505 -30.82 -1.17 6.43
C VAL A 505 -31.43 -2.56 6.35
N GLN A 506 -32.76 -2.69 6.28
CA GLN A 506 -33.41 -3.99 6.07
C GLN A 506 -33.07 -4.60 4.70
N ALA A 507 -32.97 -3.79 3.65
CA ALA A 507 -32.56 -4.28 2.33
C ALA A 507 -31.12 -4.81 2.34
N LEU A 508 -30.17 -4.07 2.92
CA LEU A 508 -28.79 -4.50 3.08
C LEU A 508 -28.66 -5.75 3.97
N LEU A 509 -29.45 -5.83 5.04
CA LEU A 509 -29.51 -7.02 5.89
C LEU A 509 -30.01 -8.25 5.14
N ARG A 510 -30.89 -8.11 4.14
CA ARG A 510 -31.30 -9.23 3.28
C ARG A 510 -30.20 -9.65 2.31
N VAL A 511 -29.48 -8.69 1.73
CA VAL A 511 -28.32 -8.99 0.85
C VAL A 511 -27.30 -9.83 1.60
N THR A 512 -27.04 -9.48 2.87
CA THR A 512 -26.07 -10.20 3.70
C THR A 512 -26.49 -11.60 4.15
N GLU A 513 -27.71 -12.06 3.83
CA GLU A 513 -28.16 -13.44 4.05
C GLU A 513 -27.81 -14.38 2.88
N SER A 514 -27.21 -13.83 1.82
CA SER A 514 -26.79 -14.61 0.67
C SER A 514 -25.72 -15.65 1.02
N VAL A 515 -25.73 -16.76 0.28
CA VAL A 515 -24.80 -17.87 0.49
C VAL A 515 -23.41 -17.57 -0.07
N GLY A 516 -23.32 -16.75 -1.14
CA GLY A 516 -22.07 -16.38 -1.80
C GLY A 516 -21.62 -14.96 -1.54
N ASN A 517 -20.40 -14.63 -1.98
CA ASN A 517 -19.82 -13.29 -1.94
C ASN A 517 -19.00 -12.99 -3.22
N GLU A 518 -19.53 -13.37 -4.38
CA GLU A 518 -18.96 -13.01 -5.68
C GLU A 518 -18.82 -11.48 -5.79
N ALA A 519 -17.80 -10.94 -6.45
CA ALA A 519 -17.57 -9.49 -6.53
C ALA A 519 -17.63 -8.72 -5.18
N ASN A 520 -17.42 -9.40 -4.03
CA ASN A 520 -17.49 -8.84 -2.68
C ASN A 520 -18.81 -8.14 -2.29
N TYR A 521 -19.95 -8.43 -2.95
CA TYR A 521 -21.20 -7.69 -2.69
C TYR A 521 -21.73 -7.82 -1.25
N ARG A 522 -21.48 -8.96 -0.59
CA ARG A 522 -21.91 -9.18 0.80
C ARG A 522 -21.05 -8.36 1.75
N THR A 523 -19.74 -8.31 1.52
CA THR A 523 -18.82 -7.43 2.24
C THR A 523 -19.23 -5.96 2.05
N ALA A 524 -19.46 -5.53 0.80
CA ALA A 524 -19.93 -4.18 0.49
C ALA A 524 -21.25 -3.84 1.19
N ALA A 525 -22.18 -4.79 1.33
CA ALA A 525 -23.42 -4.59 2.06
C ALA A 525 -23.19 -4.38 3.58
N TYR A 526 -22.24 -5.09 4.18
CA TYR A 526 -21.83 -4.88 5.57
C TYR A 526 -21.12 -3.54 5.78
N GLU A 527 -20.28 -3.12 4.84
CA GLU A 527 -19.64 -1.80 4.82
C GLU A 527 -20.69 -0.67 4.71
N ALA A 528 -21.67 -0.81 3.82
CA ALA A 528 -22.77 0.13 3.71
C ALA A 528 -23.58 0.21 5.03
N ILE A 529 -23.89 -0.93 5.67
CA ILE A 529 -24.54 -0.92 7.01
C ILE A 529 -23.67 -0.17 8.02
N THR A 530 -22.35 -0.36 7.97
CA THR A 530 -21.37 0.29 8.85
C THR A 530 -21.37 1.82 8.69
N SER A 531 -21.35 2.33 7.46
CA SER A 531 -21.46 3.78 7.21
C SER A 531 -22.82 4.32 7.67
N PHE A 532 -23.94 3.66 7.35
CA PHE A 532 -25.25 4.09 7.82
C PHE A 532 -25.30 4.20 9.35
N VAL A 533 -24.82 3.18 10.07
CA VAL A 533 -24.76 3.16 11.54
C VAL A 533 -23.89 4.31 12.06
N SER A 534 -22.72 4.52 11.48
CA SER A 534 -21.79 5.58 11.91
C SER A 534 -22.43 6.96 11.77
N GLN A 535 -23.20 7.18 10.70
CA GLN A 535 -23.86 8.44 10.37
C GLN A 535 -25.30 8.57 10.92
N ALA A 536 -25.76 7.61 11.73
CA ALA A 536 -27.15 7.57 12.20
C ALA A 536 -27.54 8.81 13.03
N THR A 537 -28.72 9.39 12.79
CA THR A 537 -29.27 10.47 13.62
C THR A 537 -30.04 9.91 14.82
N LYS A 538 -30.36 10.76 15.81
CA LYS A 538 -31.02 10.30 17.06
C LYS A 538 -32.36 9.61 16.83
N ASP A 539 -33.18 10.09 15.90
CA ASP A 539 -34.48 9.52 15.56
C ASP A 539 -34.42 8.07 15.03
N VAL A 540 -33.30 7.66 14.42
CA VAL A 540 -33.12 6.30 13.88
C VAL A 540 -32.36 5.36 14.83
N THR A 541 -32.07 5.79 16.06
CA THR A 541 -31.45 4.96 17.12
C THR A 541 -32.19 3.61 17.34
N PRO A 542 -33.54 3.52 17.27
CA PRO A 542 -34.22 2.23 17.36
C PRO A 542 -33.82 1.24 16.26
N VAL A 543 -33.54 1.73 15.05
CA VAL A 543 -33.05 0.89 13.94
C VAL A 543 -31.65 0.37 14.26
N VAL A 544 -30.75 1.23 14.77
CA VAL A 544 -29.40 0.85 15.20
C VAL A 544 -29.44 -0.24 16.29
N HIS A 545 -30.35 -0.12 17.26
CA HIS A 545 -30.56 -1.14 18.28
C HIS A 545 -31.04 -2.48 17.68
N ASN A 546 -31.96 -2.45 16.73
CA ASN A 546 -32.41 -3.67 16.04
C ASN A 546 -31.28 -4.30 15.22
N THR A 547 -30.44 -3.50 14.57
CA THR A 547 -29.28 -3.97 13.82
C THR A 547 -28.31 -4.74 14.72
N VAL A 548 -27.90 -4.20 15.87
CA VAL A 548 -27.00 -4.95 16.78
C VAL A 548 -27.62 -6.25 17.28
N LEU A 549 -28.92 -6.30 17.55
CA LEU A 549 -29.57 -7.54 17.95
C LEU A 549 -29.51 -8.61 16.85
N THR A 550 -29.74 -8.22 15.60
CA THR A 550 -29.61 -9.10 14.42
C THR A 550 -28.17 -9.58 14.25
N ILE A 551 -27.19 -8.68 14.33
CA ILE A 551 -25.76 -9.01 14.19
C ILE A 551 -25.32 -9.99 15.29
N LEU A 552 -25.70 -9.74 16.55
CA LEU A 552 -25.39 -10.66 17.65
C LEU A 552 -26.10 -12.02 17.52
N GLN A 553 -27.29 -12.07 16.92
CA GLN A 553 -27.97 -13.34 16.63
C GLN A 553 -27.23 -14.12 15.54
N ARG A 554 -26.79 -13.45 14.46
CA ARG A 554 -26.02 -14.07 13.37
C ARG A 554 -24.67 -14.57 13.85
N MET A 555 -23.94 -13.78 14.64
CA MET A 555 -22.68 -14.19 15.26
C MET A 555 -22.87 -15.44 16.12
N ALA A 556 -23.89 -15.47 16.99
CA ALA A 556 -24.21 -16.63 17.81
C ALA A 556 -24.52 -17.88 16.97
N HIS A 557 -25.25 -17.72 15.87
CA HIS A 557 -25.53 -18.82 14.94
C HIS A 557 -24.25 -19.36 14.29
N LEU A 558 -23.39 -18.50 13.75
CA LEU A 558 -22.13 -18.89 13.13
C LEU A 558 -21.17 -19.59 14.11
N LEU A 559 -21.16 -19.17 15.38
CA LEU A 559 -20.39 -19.85 16.43
C LEU A 559 -20.97 -21.24 16.74
N SER A 560 -22.30 -21.40 16.71
CA SER A 560 -22.94 -22.70 16.98
C SER A 560 -22.66 -23.77 15.91
N VAL A 561 -22.42 -23.35 14.67
CA VAL A 561 -22.11 -24.25 13.54
C VAL A 561 -20.62 -24.39 13.26
N HIS A 562 -19.75 -23.71 14.03
CA HIS A 562 -18.30 -23.72 13.81
C HIS A 562 -17.70 -25.13 13.73
N ASN A 563 -18.11 -26.04 14.61
CA ASN A 563 -17.63 -27.42 14.63
C ASN A 563 -18.07 -28.28 13.43
N GLN A 564 -18.94 -27.76 12.56
CA GLN A 564 -19.43 -28.42 11.35
C GLN A 564 -18.65 -28.00 10.10
N ILE A 565 -17.73 -27.03 10.23
CA ILE A 565 -16.90 -26.53 9.13
C ILE A 565 -15.79 -27.54 8.85
N VAL A 566 -15.71 -28.02 7.60
CA VAL A 566 -14.69 -28.99 7.18
C VAL A 566 -13.87 -28.46 6.00
N GLY A 567 -14.51 -27.82 5.02
CA GLY A 567 -13.87 -27.29 3.81
C GLY A 567 -13.07 -26.00 4.06
N VAL A 568 -12.05 -25.78 3.23
CA VAL A 568 -11.28 -24.51 3.23
C VAL A 568 -12.18 -23.35 2.82
N ASP A 569 -13.04 -23.54 1.83
CA ASP A 569 -13.98 -22.52 1.35
C ASP A 569 -15.01 -22.16 2.42
N ASP A 570 -15.58 -23.15 3.11
CA ASP A 570 -16.49 -22.94 4.24
C ASP A 570 -15.80 -22.16 5.38
N LYS A 571 -14.52 -22.47 5.64
CA LYS A 571 -13.73 -21.77 6.66
C LYS A 571 -13.45 -20.32 6.26
N ASN A 572 -13.09 -20.08 5.00
CA ASN A 572 -12.86 -18.72 4.49
C ASN A 572 -14.15 -17.89 4.53
N ASN A 573 -15.27 -18.46 4.09
CA ASN A 573 -16.59 -17.85 4.17
C ASN A 573 -16.99 -17.53 5.63
N TRP A 574 -16.71 -18.43 6.57
CA TRP A 574 -16.95 -18.18 7.99
C TRP A 574 -16.06 -17.05 8.54
N ASN A 575 -14.78 -17.02 8.18
CA ASN A 575 -13.85 -15.98 8.61
C ASN A 575 -14.29 -14.59 8.12
N GLU A 576 -14.63 -14.49 6.83
CA GLU A 576 -15.14 -13.27 6.20
C GLU A 576 -16.42 -12.77 6.89
N LEU A 577 -17.39 -13.66 7.12
CA LEU A 577 -18.63 -13.30 7.81
C LEU A 577 -18.37 -12.80 9.24
N GLN A 578 -17.48 -13.44 10.00
CA GLN A 578 -17.16 -13.00 11.36
C GLN A 578 -16.48 -11.64 11.38
N SER A 579 -15.55 -11.39 10.45
CA SER A 579 -14.89 -10.10 10.26
C SER A 579 -15.92 -8.99 9.97
N ASN A 580 -16.79 -9.22 8.99
CA ASN A 580 -17.88 -8.30 8.64
C ASN A 580 -18.84 -8.01 9.82
N LEU A 581 -19.22 -9.03 10.59
CA LEU A 581 -20.06 -8.85 11.78
C LEU A 581 -19.33 -8.03 12.86
N CYS A 582 -18.02 -8.23 13.05
CA CYS A 582 -17.22 -7.45 13.98
C CYS A 582 -17.14 -5.98 13.57
N SER A 583 -16.97 -5.68 12.28
CA SER A 583 -16.98 -4.32 11.73
C SER A 583 -18.27 -3.56 12.07
N VAL A 584 -19.43 -4.19 11.83
CA VAL A 584 -20.72 -3.58 12.21
C VAL A 584 -20.85 -3.41 13.72
N LEU A 585 -20.39 -4.37 14.52
CA LEU A 585 -20.42 -4.24 15.99
C LEU A 585 -19.57 -3.05 16.47
N ILE A 586 -18.38 -2.86 15.92
CA ILE A 586 -17.51 -1.72 16.23
C ILE A 586 -18.25 -0.41 15.96
N ALA A 587 -18.87 -0.27 14.79
CA ALA A 587 -19.62 0.92 14.42
C ALA A 587 -20.81 1.18 15.35
N VAL A 588 -21.58 0.14 15.68
CA VAL A 588 -22.72 0.27 16.60
C VAL A 588 -22.25 0.64 18.01
N ILE A 589 -21.18 0.03 18.52
CA ILE A 589 -20.62 0.33 19.84
C ILE A 589 -20.18 1.80 19.90
N ARG A 590 -19.44 2.28 18.89
CA ARG A 590 -19.01 3.69 18.81
C ARG A 590 -20.21 4.63 18.74
N LYS A 591 -21.26 4.26 17.99
CA LYS A 591 -22.44 5.12 17.83
C LYS A 591 -23.31 5.21 19.08
N LEU A 592 -23.56 4.09 19.73
CA LEU A 592 -24.39 4.02 20.94
C LEU A 592 -23.60 4.43 22.19
N ASN A 593 -22.27 4.32 22.17
CA ASN A 593 -21.38 4.63 23.28
C ASN A 593 -21.91 3.98 24.58
N GLY A 594 -21.97 4.71 25.70
CA GLY A 594 -22.45 4.19 26.97
C GLY A 594 -23.86 3.54 26.96
N THR A 595 -24.72 3.81 25.96
CA THR A 595 -26.04 3.15 25.89
C THR A 595 -25.96 1.70 25.41
N ILE A 596 -24.78 1.21 25.01
CA ILE A 596 -24.54 -0.20 24.67
C ILE A 596 -24.51 -1.11 25.90
N GLN A 597 -24.36 -0.54 27.10
CA GLN A 597 -24.17 -1.27 28.36
C GLN A 597 -25.15 -2.45 28.58
N PRO A 598 -26.46 -2.38 28.27
CA PRO A 598 -27.38 -3.51 28.43
C PRO A 598 -27.04 -4.74 27.56
N LEU A 599 -26.25 -4.56 26.51
CA LEU A 599 -25.81 -5.62 25.59
C LEU A 599 -24.35 -6.05 25.83
N ALA A 600 -23.61 -5.37 26.71
CA ALA A 600 -22.18 -5.58 26.93
C ALA A 600 -21.84 -7.04 27.31
N ASP A 601 -22.59 -7.63 28.25
CA ASP A 601 -22.39 -9.03 28.67
C ASP A 601 -22.53 -10.01 27.49
N ARG A 602 -23.55 -9.78 26.64
CA ARG A 602 -23.81 -10.62 25.47
C ARG A 602 -22.72 -10.44 24.42
N ILE A 603 -22.30 -9.21 24.16
CA ILE A 603 -21.20 -8.90 23.22
C ILE A 603 -19.92 -9.59 23.68
N MET A 604 -19.48 -9.37 24.93
CA MET A 604 -18.27 -9.98 25.46
C MET A 604 -18.32 -11.51 25.46
N THR A 605 -19.47 -12.10 25.80
CA THR A 605 -19.62 -13.56 25.76
C THR A 605 -19.40 -14.11 24.35
N LEU A 606 -20.01 -13.50 23.34
CA LEU A 606 -19.88 -13.96 21.95
C LEU A 606 -18.48 -13.70 21.39
N VAL A 607 -17.89 -12.54 21.68
CA VAL A 607 -16.53 -12.18 21.21
C VAL A 607 -15.47 -13.09 21.84
N LEU A 608 -15.57 -13.41 23.14
CA LEU A 608 -14.65 -14.37 23.76
C LEU A 608 -14.81 -15.79 23.18
N GLN A 609 -16.03 -16.21 22.85
CA GLN A 609 -16.28 -17.48 22.14
C GLN A 609 -15.70 -17.44 20.71
N LEU A 610 -15.79 -16.31 20.03
CA LEU A 610 -15.20 -16.10 18.71
C LEU A 610 -13.69 -16.22 18.75
N ILE A 611 -13.02 -15.57 19.71
CA ILE A 611 -11.57 -15.66 19.91
C ILE A 611 -11.14 -17.12 20.13
N GLN A 612 -11.90 -17.86 20.94
CA GLN A 612 -11.63 -19.29 21.18
C GLN A 612 -11.81 -20.13 19.91
N ALA A 613 -12.87 -19.88 19.13
CA ALA A 613 -13.17 -20.60 17.89
C ALA A 613 -12.18 -20.29 16.75
N ALA A 614 -11.74 -19.03 16.63
CA ALA A 614 -10.80 -18.60 15.60
C ALA A 614 -9.44 -19.30 15.70
N GLY A 615 -9.03 -19.67 16.92
CA GLY A 615 -7.81 -20.43 17.18
C GLY A 615 -6.54 -19.66 16.80
N LYS A 616 -5.96 -19.98 15.63
CA LYS A 616 -4.77 -19.30 15.06
C LYS A 616 -5.09 -18.43 13.85
N THR A 617 -6.38 -18.22 13.55
CA THR A 617 -6.78 -17.41 12.39
C THR A 617 -6.66 -15.94 12.74
N SER A 618 -5.59 -15.29 12.28
CA SER A 618 -5.22 -13.94 12.74
C SER A 618 -6.26 -12.87 12.46
N THR A 619 -6.77 -12.79 11.22
CA THR A 619 -7.71 -11.75 10.79
C THR A 619 -8.95 -11.65 11.69
N VAL A 620 -9.55 -12.80 12.03
CA VAL A 620 -10.72 -12.85 12.93
C VAL A 620 -10.35 -12.46 14.37
N LEU A 621 -9.14 -12.78 14.82
CA LEU A 621 -8.66 -12.38 16.14
C LEU A 621 -8.44 -10.86 16.21
N GLU A 622 -7.85 -10.26 15.18
CA GLU A 622 -7.66 -8.82 15.06
C GLU A 622 -9.00 -8.08 15.19
N ASP A 623 -10.00 -8.47 14.40
CA ASP A 623 -11.33 -7.84 14.44
C ASP A 623 -12.03 -8.04 15.78
N ALA A 624 -11.95 -9.25 16.35
CA ALA A 624 -12.52 -9.53 17.67
C ALA A 624 -11.87 -8.67 18.76
N PHE A 625 -10.56 -8.43 18.68
CA PHE A 625 -9.83 -7.57 19.60
C PHE A 625 -10.26 -6.10 19.44
N LEU A 626 -10.44 -5.62 18.21
CA LEU A 626 -10.96 -4.27 17.94
C LEU A 626 -12.38 -4.06 18.47
N VAL A 627 -13.23 -5.09 18.47
CA VAL A 627 -14.55 -5.05 19.14
C VAL A 627 -14.37 -4.87 20.64
N VAL A 628 -13.44 -5.59 21.28
CA VAL A 628 -13.13 -5.43 22.71
C VAL A 628 -12.61 -4.03 23.03
N GLY A 629 -11.70 -3.49 22.23
CA GLY A 629 -11.18 -2.12 22.39
C GLY A 629 -12.27 -1.06 22.26
N SER A 630 -13.11 -1.20 21.24
CA SER A 630 -14.26 -0.30 21.04
C SER A 630 -15.26 -0.38 22.19
N LEU A 631 -15.51 -1.58 22.73
CA LEU A 631 -16.38 -1.77 23.89
C LEU A 631 -15.76 -1.19 25.16
N ALA A 632 -14.44 -1.32 25.34
CA ALA A 632 -13.73 -0.68 26.44
C ALA A 632 -13.89 0.85 26.38
N ALA A 633 -13.66 1.45 25.22
CA ALA A 633 -13.85 2.89 25.01
C ALA A 633 -15.31 3.34 25.28
N GLY A 634 -16.30 2.56 24.83
CA GLY A 634 -17.72 2.91 25.01
C GLY A 634 -18.28 2.70 26.43
N LEU A 635 -17.69 1.79 27.21
CA LEU A 635 -18.11 1.51 28.60
C LEU A 635 -17.26 2.24 29.64
N GLU A 636 -16.07 2.70 29.27
CA GLU A 636 -15.07 3.31 30.15
C GLU A 636 -14.84 2.43 31.39
N SER A 637 -14.95 3.02 32.60
CA SER A 637 -14.82 2.33 33.87
C SER A 637 -15.76 1.12 34.05
N ASN A 638 -16.89 1.06 33.32
CA ASN A 638 -17.80 -0.08 33.36
C ASN A 638 -17.28 -1.32 32.61
N PHE A 639 -16.14 -1.22 31.91
CA PHE A 639 -15.48 -2.37 31.29
C PHE A 639 -14.74 -3.28 32.29
N SER A 640 -14.49 -2.80 33.52
CA SER A 640 -13.74 -3.52 34.57
C SER A 640 -14.16 -4.99 34.80
N PRO A 641 -15.46 -5.38 34.75
CA PRO A 641 -15.87 -6.78 34.95
C PRO A 641 -15.32 -7.76 33.90
N TYR A 642 -14.96 -7.28 32.70
CA TYR A 642 -14.65 -8.13 31.55
C TYR A 642 -13.16 -8.36 31.33
N ILE A 643 -12.30 -7.44 31.77
CA ILE A 643 -10.85 -7.48 31.48
C ILE A 643 -10.20 -8.79 31.94
N GLN A 644 -10.53 -9.29 33.13
CA GLN A 644 -9.93 -10.52 33.67
C GLN A 644 -10.20 -11.75 32.79
N ALA A 645 -11.36 -11.81 32.13
CA ALA A 645 -11.69 -12.88 31.21
C ALA A 645 -10.99 -12.73 29.85
N PHE A 646 -10.59 -11.51 29.47
CA PHE A 646 -9.93 -11.21 28.21
C PHE A 646 -8.40 -11.37 28.26
N LEU A 647 -7.76 -11.07 29.41
CA LEU A 647 -6.30 -11.16 29.60
C LEU A 647 -5.66 -12.48 29.12
N PRO A 648 -6.26 -13.67 29.34
CA PRO A 648 -5.71 -14.93 28.85
C PRO A 648 -5.56 -15.02 27.31
N PHE A 649 -6.29 -14.19 26.55
CA PHE A 649 -6.19 -14.12 25.09
C PHE A 649 -5.22 -13.01 24.64
N LEU A 650 -5.19 -11.89 25.38
CA LEU A 650 -4.33 -10.76 25.08
C LEU A 650 -2.83 -11.11 25.21
N TYR A 651 -2.41 -11.81 26.27
CA TYR A 651 -0.99 -12.10 26.49
C TYR A 651 -0.37 -13.02 25.42
N PRO A 652 -1.03 -14.11 24.97
CA PRO A 652 -0.52 -14.89 23.85
C PRO A 652 -0.41 -14.10 22.55
N ALA A 653 -1.38 -13.23 22.26
CA ALA A 653 -1.37 -12.39 21.06
C ALA A 653 -0.18 -11.42 21.05
N LEU A 654 0.17 -10.82 22.20
CA LEU A 654 1.36 -9.98 22.35
C LEU A 654 2.68 -10.73 22.11
N LYS A 655 2.70 -12.06 22.23
CA LYS A 655 3.89 -12.90 22.06
C LYS A 655 3.94 -13.61 20.71
N ALA A 656 2.95 -13.41 19.85
CA ALA A 656 2.89 -13.99 18.52
C ALA A 656 3.74 -13.18 17.53
N HIS A 657 5.07 -13.13 17.72
CA HIS A 657 5.98 -12.25 16.96
C HIS A 657 6.00 -12.50 15.45
N GLU A 658 5.58 -13.68 14.99
CA GLU A 658 5.41 -14.01 13.57
C GLU A 658 4.20 -13.27 12.94
N ASP A 659 3.26 -12.82 13.77
CA ASP A 659 2.02 -12.16 13.37
C ASP A 659 2.06 -10.67 13.72
N THR A 660 2.58 -9.89 12.76
CA THR A 660 2.86 -8.46 12.95
C THR A 660 1.58 -7.66 13.24
N GLN A 661 0.49 -7.96 12.52
CA GLN A 661 -0.75 -7.20 12.64
C GLN A 661 -1.48 -7.53 13.93
N LEU A 662 -1.62 -8.80 14.29
CA LEU A 662 -2.23 -9.20 15.57
C LEU A 662 -1.46 -8.64 16.77
N CYS A 663 -0.12 -8.65 16.73
CA CYS A 663 0.69 -8.01 17.78
C CYS A 663 0.41 -6.50 17.86
N THR A 664 0.32 -5.81 16.72
CA THR A 664 0.06 -4.37 16.67
C THR A 664 -1.30 -4.04 17.27
N VAL A 665 -2.35 -4.78 16.87
CA VAL A 665 -3.70 -4.65 17.45
C VAL A 665 -3.66 -4.93 18.96
N ALA A 666 -3.04 -6.03 19.40
CA ALA A 666 -2.95 -6.38 20.82
C ALA A 666 -2.27 -5.28 21.66
N VAL A 667 -1.23 -4.64 21.13
CA VAL A 667 -0.58 -3.47 21.77
C VAL A 667 -1.54 -2.28 21.82
N GLY A 668 -2.24 -1.97 20.73
CA GLY A 668 -3.25 -0.91 20.71
C GLY A 668 -4.37 -1.11 21.74
N ILE A 669 -4.85 -2.35 21.91
CA ILE A 669 -5.86 -2.69 22.91
C ILE A 669 -5.38 -2.45 24.35
N ILE A 670 -4.09 -2.61 24.66
CA ILE A 670 -3.56 -2.20 25.97
C ILE A 670 -3.76 -0.69 26.18
N GLY A 671 -3.50 0.11 25.14
CA GLY A 671 -3.72 1.56 25.16
C GLY A 671 -5.19 1.90 25.40
N ASP A 672 -6.10 1.31 24.63
CA ASP A 672 -7.55 1.54 24.75
C ASP A 672 -8.09 1.13 26.13
N ILE A 673 -7.68 -0.04 26.65
CA ILE A 673 -8.07 -0.50 27.99
C ILE A 673 -7.53 0.43 29.07
N SER A 674 -6.28 0.90 28.92
CA SER A 674 -5.67 1.82 29.89
C SER A 674 -6.44 3.14 29.92
N ARG A 675 -6.70 3.73 28.75
CA ARG A 675 -7.50 4.97 28.61
C ARG A 675 -8.91 4.79 29.18
N ALA A 676 -9.60 3.70 28.85
CA ALA A 676 -10.96 3.42 29.29
C ALA A 676 -11.09 3.24 30.80
N LEU A 677 -10.16 2.52 31.43
CA LEU A 677 -10.21 2.23 32.87
C LEU A 677 -9.62 3.37 33.73
N GLY A 678 -8.84 4.28 33.14
CA GLY A 678 -8.17 5.37 33.85
C GLY A 678 -7.35 4.85 35.02
N GLU A 679 -7.53 5.41 36.22
CA GLU A 679 -6.82 4.99 37.43
C GLU A 679 -6.99 3.50 37.78
N GLN A 680 -8.11 2.87 37.39
CA GLN A 680 -8.34 1.44 37.64
C GLN A 680 -7.39 0.53 36.84
N SER A 681 -6.76 1.06 35.79
CA SER A 681 -5.76 0.36 34.99
C SER A 681 -4.44 0.13 35.76
N ALA A 682 -4.20 0.85 36.86
CA ALA A 682 -2.95 0.78 37.63
C ALA A 682 -2.60 -0.64 38.11
N GLN A 683 -3.61 -1.48 38.41
CA GLN A 683 -3.38 -2.88 38.81
C GLN A 683 -2.87 -3.78 37.68
N TYR A 684 -3.03 -3.37 36.42
CA TYR A 684 -2.61 -4.09 35.22
C TYR A 684 -1.33 -3.53 34.60
N ALA A 685 -0.94 -2.30 34.96
CA ALA A 685 0.22 -1.61 34.40
C ALA A 685 1.53 -2.41 34.52
N GLY A 686 1.77 -3.07 35.66
CA GLY A 686 2.99 -3.88 35.86
C GLY A 686 3.13 -5.03 34.85
N PRO A 687 2.15 -5.94 34.76
CA PRO A 687 2.12 -6.99 33.74
C PRO A 687 2.22 -6.45 32.30
N PHE A 688 1.49 -5.38 31.97
CA PHE A 688 1.55 -4.76 30.63
C PHE A 688 2.95 -4.22 30.32
N MET A 689 3.55 -3.43 31.21
CA MET A 689 4.90 -2.91 31.01
C MET A 689 5.93 -4.05 30.85
N THR A 690 5.78 -5.15 31.59
CA THR A 690 6.69 -6.30 31.51
C THR A 690 6.67 -6.93 30.11
N VAL A 691 5.48 -7.26 29.58
CA VAL A 691 5.37 -7.91 28.27
C VAL A 691 5.77 -6.98 27.12
N LEU A 692 5.47 -5.67 27.22
CA LEU A 692 5.87 -4.67 26.24
C LEU A 692 7.41 -4.52 26.19
N LEU A 693 8.09 -4.52 27.34
CA LEU A 693 9.55 -4.49 27.40
C LEU A 693 10.19 -5.79 26.86
N GLU A 694 9.60 -6.96 27.13
CA GLU A 694 10.02 -8.24 26.54
C GLU A 694 9.95 -8.19 25.00
N ASN A 695 8.87 -7.61 24.46
CA ASN A 695 8.67 -7.47 23.02
C ASN A 695 9.77 -6.61 22.35
N LEU A 696 10.17 -5.51 22.96
CA LEU A 696 11.24 -4.65 22.42
C LEU A 696 12.60 -5.36 22.35
N GLN A 697 12.85 -6.31 23.24
CA GLN A 697 14.08 -7.11 23.29
C GLN A 697 14.11 -8.26 22.26
N SER A 698 13.00 -8.53 21.56
CA SER A 698 12.95 -9.57 20.53
C SER A 698 13.62 -9.11 19.23
N ASP A 699 14.54 -9.94 18.74
CA ASP A 699 15.19 -9.78 17.42
C ASP A 699 14.28 -10.24 16.27
N VAL A 700 13.21 -10.99 16.59
CA VAL A 700 12.24 -11.52 15.60
C VAL A 700 11.09 -10.54 15.38
N LEU A 701 10.77 -9.70 16.38
CA LEU A 701 9.64 -8.79 16.31
C LEU A 701 9.85 -7.74 15.21
N ASN A 702 8.83 -7.60 14.35
CA ASN A 702 8.81 -6.60 13.30
C ASN A 702 9.03 -5.19 13.87
N ARG A 703 9.89 -4.42 13.20
CA ARG A 703 10.30 -3.07 13.58
C ARG A 703 9.12 -2.10 13.75
N ASN A 704 8.03 -2.28 13.01
CA ASN A 704 6.83 -1.42 13.08
C ASN A 704 6.04 -1.65 14.36
N VAL A 705 5.98 -2.89 14.87
CA VAL A 705 5.33 -3.18 16.16
C VAL A 705 6.06 -2.48 17.31
N LYS A 706 7.39 -2.35 17.21
CA LYS A 706 8.18 -1.62 18.22
C LYS A 706 7.72 -0.16 18.33
N ILE A 707 7.31 0.48 17.24
CA ILE A 707 6.75 1.85 17.25
C ILE A 707 5.47 1.88 18.09
N SER A 708 4.52 0.98 17.81
CA SER A 708 3.27 0.89 18.56
C SER A 708 3.49 0.61 20.05
N VAL A 709 4.48 -0.21 20.39
CA VAL A 709 4.86 -0.48 21.79
C VAL A 709 5.33 0.79 22.49
N LEU A 710 6.12 1.63 21.80
CA LEU A 710 6.61 2.89 22.36
C LEU A 710 5.44 3.86 22.60
N SER A 711 4.55 4.07 21.63
CA SER A 711 3.34 4.91 21.80
C SER A 711 2.46 4.41 22.96
N CYS A 712 2.31 3.09 23.10
CA CYS A 712 1.52 2.47 24.17
C CYS A 712 2.06 2.78 25.58
N PHE A 713 3.37 3.01 25.75
CA PHE A 713 3.90 3.50 27.03
C PHE A 713 3.31 4.86 27.42
N GLY A 714 3.08 5.73 26.44
CA GLY A 714 2.42 7.02 26.63
C GLY A 714 0.98 6.86 27.09
N ASP A 715 0.21 5.96 26.46
CA ASP A 715 -1.18 5.65 26.84
C ASP A 715 -1.29 5.15 28.29
N ILE A 716 -0.40 4.23 28.69
CA ILE A 716 -0.36 3.71 30.07
C ILE A 716 -0.02 4.83 31.03
N ALA A 717 1.01 5.64 30.73
CA ALA A 717 1.44 6.75 31.58
C ALA A 717 0.34 7.80 31.77
N LEU A 718 -0.38 8.13 30.69
CA LEU A 718 -1.52 9.04 30.72
C LEU A 718 -2.64 8.52 31.62
N ALA A 719 -2.94 7.22 31.55
CA ALA A 719 -4.01 6.60 32.32
C ALA A 719 -3.72 6.45 33.82
N VAL A 720 -2.50 6.03 34.19
CA VAL A 720 -2.15 5.74 35.61
C VAL A 720 -1.54 6.93 36.34
N GLY A 721 -1.14 7.98 35.61
CA GLY A 721 -0.55 9.20 36.15
C GLY A 721 0.61 8.95 37.14
N PRO A 722 0.52 9.40 38.41
CA PRO A 722 1.57 9.19 39.42
C PRO A 722 1.94 7.71 39.68
N GLY A 723 1.07 6.77 39.31
CA GLY A 723 1.33 5.32 39.37
C GLY A 723 2.38 4.85 38.37
N PHE A 724 2.78 5.69 37.41
CA PHE A 724 3.78 5.37 36.39
C PHE A 724 5.23 5.49 36.88
N GLU A 725 5.46 6.10 38.05
CA GLU A 725 6.79 6.31 38.64
C GLU A 725 7.71 5.07 38.59
N PRO A 726 7.25 3.84 38.92
CA PRO A 726 8.13 2.65 38.91
C PRO A 726 8.71 2.31 37.54
N TYR A 727 8.10 2.80 36.45
CA TYR A 727 8.46 2.46 35.08
C TYR A 727 9.12 3.62 34.33
N LEU A 728 9.08 4.84 34.89
CA LEU A 728 9.49 6.07 34.22
C LEU A 728 10.95 6.03 33.74
N GLU A 729 11.89 5.66 34.63
CA GLU A 729 13.32 5.67 34.31
C GLU A 729 13.67 4.68 33.17
N THR A 730 13.16 3.45 33.27
CA THR A 730 13.33 2.41 32.24
C THR A 730 12.74 2.85 30.91
N THR A 731 11.51 3.39 30.93
CA THR A 731 10.79 3.83 29.73
C THR A 731 11.55 4.95 29.02
N VAL A 732 11.95 5.99 29.76
CA VAL A 732 12.69 7.11 29.18
C VAL A 732 14.05 6.66 28.62
N SER A 733 14.73 5.70 29.27
CA SER A 733 15.97 5.14 28.75
C SER A 733 15.77 4.44 27.40
N VAL A 734 14.69 3.66 27.26
CA VAL A 734 14.34 2.99 26.00
C VAL A 734 14.01 4.02 24.91
N LEU A 735 13.15 5.01 25.21
CA LEU A 735 12.77 6.07 24.26
C LEU A 735 14.00 6.87 23.79
N LYS A 736 14.94 7.15 24.70
CA LYS A 736 16.20 7.84 24.38
C LYS A 736 17.09 7.02 23.44
N GLN A 737 17.18 5.70 23.64
CA GLN A 737 17.96 4.83 22.76
C GLN A 737 17.33 4.72 21.37
N ALA A 738 16.00 4.55 21.30
CA ALA A 738 15.27 4.49 20.04
C ALA A 738 15.35 5.81 19.27
N GLY A 739 15.19 6.96 19.94
CA GLY A 739 15.30 8.29 19.32
C GLY A 739 16.72 8.68 18.91
N ALA A 740 17.73 7.88 19.29
CA ALA A 740 19.11 8.09 18.89
C ALA A 740 19.45 7.47 17.52
N VAL A 741 18.55 6.66 16.94
CA VAL A 741 18.75 6.01 15.64
C VAL A 741 18.80 7.05 14.52
N GLU A 742 19.84 6.96 13.69
CA GLU A 742 20.04 7.80 12.50
C GLU A 742 19.92 6.92 11.25
N PRO A 743 19.06 7.28 10.27
CA PRO A 743 18.91 6.50 9.05
C PRO A 743 20.10 6.73 8.13
N ASN A 744 20.37 5.76 7.24
CA ASN A 744 21.21 6.01 6.08
C ASN A 744 20.43 6.92 5.11
N PRO A 745 20.92 8.11 4.74
CA PRO A 745 20.19 9.01 3.83
C PRO A 745 19.91 8.42 2.44
N LEU A 746 20.61 7.34 2.07
CA LEU A 746 20.43 6.64 0.79
C LEU A 746 19.43 5.48 0.87
N ASP A 747 18.86 5.19 2.05
CA ASP A 747 17.90 4.11 2.26
C ASP A 747 16.53 4.72 2.65
N TYR A 748 15.72 5.04 1.64
CA TYR A 748 14.43 5.71 1.81
C TYR A 748 13.48 4.95 2.76
N ASP A 749 13.40 3.62 2.66
CA ASP A 749 12.61 2.78 3.57
C ASP A 749 13.04 2.95 5.03
N LEU A 750 14.35 3.09 5.27
CA LEU A 750 14.88 3.32 6.61
C LEU A 750 14.65 4.75 7.08
N VAL A 751 14.71 5.74 6.19
CA VAL A 751 14.37 7.14 6.49
C VAL A 751 12.92 7.24 6.94
N GLU A 752 11.98 6.67 6.18
CA GLU A 752 10.55 6.64 6.50
C GLU A 752 10.31 5.94 7.85
N TYR A 753 10.92 4.77 8.05
CA TYR A 753 10.83 4.04 9.31
C TYR A 753 11.32 4.88 10.51
N VAL A 754 12.46 5.58 10.38
CA VAL A 754 12.97 6.43 11.45
C VAL A 754 12.04 7.62 11.70
N GLY A 755 11.41 8.17 10.66
CA GLY A 755 10.36 9.18 10.78
C GLY A 755 9.20 8.69 11.65
N GLN A 756 8.60 7.56 11.30
CA GLN A 756 7.52 6.93 12.08
C GLN A 756 7.95 6.55 13.51
N LEU A 757 9.18 6.06 13.68
CA LEU A 757 9.75 5.77 15.00
C LEU A 757 9.82 7.03 15.87
N ARG A 758 10.24 8.17 15.31
CA ARG A 758 10.29 9.44 16.02
C ARG A 758 8.89 9.92 16.39
N GLU A 759 7.89 9.79 15.51
CA GLU A 759 6.49 10.10 15.83
C GLU A 759 6.00 9.30 17.05
N GLY A 760 6.16 7.97 17.05
CA GLY A 760 5.73 7.14 18.18
C GLY A 760 6.45 7.47 19.49
N ILE A 761 7.72 7.89 19.44
CA ILE A 761 8.46 8.36 20.62
C ILE A 761 7.91 9.71 21.13
N LEU A 762 7.55 10.63 20.22
CA LEU A 762 6.94 11.91 20.60
C LEU A 762 5.56 11.72 21.23
N GLU A 763 4.75 10.79 20.71
CA GLU A 763 3.48 10.39 21.33
C GLU A 763 3.70 9.82 22.73
N ALA A 764 4.67 8.91 22.88
CA ALA A 764 5.02 8.33 24.17
C ALA A 764 5.40 9.40 25.19
N TYR A 765 6.27 10.34 24.81
CA TYR A 765 6.65 11.45 25.68
C TYR A 765 5.47 12.38 25.98
N THR A 766 4.58 12.63 25.02
CA THR A 766 3.37 13.45 25.22
C THR A 766 2.46 12.83 26.26
N GLY A 767 2.22 11.51 26.19
CA GLY A 767 1.45 10.77 27.18
C GLY A 767 2.09 10.78 28.57
N ILE A 768 3.42 10.60 28.66
CA ILE A 768 4.18 10.66 29.91
C ILE A 768 4.13 12.05 30.55
N VAL A 769 4.38 13.11 29.76
CA VAL A 769 4.36 14.49 30.25
C VAL A 769 2.95 14.85 30.71
N THR A 770 1.93 14.54 29.92
CA THR A 770 0.53 14.85 30.25
C THR A 770 0.02 14.07 31.45
N GLY A 771 0.36 12.79 31.59
CA GLY A 771 -0.03 11.96 32.74
C GLY A 771 0.56 12.41 34.08
N LEU A 772 1.76 13.00 34.07
CA LEU A 772 2.39 13.55 35.28
C LEU A 772 2.15 15.06 35.46
N LYS A 773 1.69 15.76 34.42
CA LYS A 773 1.37 17.18 34.46
C LYS A 773 0.30 17.45 35.52
N LYS A 774 0.46 18.56 36.27
CA LYS A 774 -0.42 18.96 37.38
C LYS A 774 -0.51 17.94 38.54
N THR A 775 0.43 17.00 38.63
CA THR A 775 0.56 16.08 39.77
C THR A 775 1.74 16.46 40.67
N GLU A 776 1.76 15.94 41.89
CA GLU A 776 2.88 16.10 42.84
C GLU A 776 4.21 15.50 42.35
N LYS A 777 4.16 14.61 41.34
CA LYS A 777 5.32 13.91 40.78
C LYS A 777 5.84 14.53 39.47
N VAL A 778 5.30 15.67 39.03
CA VAL A 778 5.76 16.36 37.80
C VAL A 778 7.27 16.63 37.80
N ASN A 779 7.86 16.89 38.98
CA ASN A 779 9.29 17.16 39.14
C ASN A 779 10.19 15.95 38.75
N LEU A 780 9.64 14.73 38.70
CA LEU A 780 10.38 13.56 38.22
C LEU A 780 10.76 13.67 36.73
N LEU A 781 10.08 14.54 35.96
CA LEU A 781 10.39 14.75 34.55
C LEU A 781 11.59 15.66 34.32
N ILE A 782 11.94 16.54 35.27
CA ILE A 782 13.00 17.56 35.10
C ILE A 782 14.34 16.97 34.61
N PRO A 783 14.85 15.85 35.16
CA PRO A 783 16.10 15.25 34.68
C PRO A 783 16.04 14.73 33.23
N HIS A 784 14.84 14.50 32.70
CA HIS A 784 14.59 13.90 31.38
C HIS A 784 14.24 14.93 30.30
N VAL A 785 13.86 16.16 30.68
CA VAL A 785 13.58 17.26 29.74
C VAL A 785 14.72 17.51 28.75
N PRO A 786 16.02 17.51 29.14
CA PRO A 786 17.10 17.71 28.17
C PRO A 786 17.14 16.68 27.04
N SER A 787 16.81 15.40 27.31
CA SER A 787 16.74 14.38 26.26
C SER A 787 15.55 14.57 25.34
N MET A 788 14.39 14.96 25.87
CA MET A 788 13.20 15.27 25.05
C MET A 788 13.47 16.44 24.11
N LEU A 789 14.08 17.53 24.63
CA LEU A 789 14.45 18.69 23.82
C LEU A 789 15.51 18.36 22.75
N ASN A 790 16.42 17.42 23.01
CA ASN A 790 17.39 16.96 22.01
C ASN A 790 16.69 16.23 20.86
N LEU A 791 15.77 15.33 21.17
CA LEU A 791 14.97 14.65 20.14
C LEU A 791 14.17 15.66 19.32
N LEU A 792 13.47 16.60 19.96
CA LEU A 792 12.75 17.67 19.27
C LEU A 792 13.66 18.45 18.33
N HIS A 793 14.85 18.83 18.77
CA HIS A 793 15.80 19.54 17.94
C HIS A 793 16.22 18.73 16.70
N ARG A 794 16.39 17.40 16.83
CA ARG A 794 16.68 16.53 15.68
C ARG A 794 15.50 16.47 14.70
N CYS A 795 14.28 16.28 15.19
CA CYS A 795 13.09 16.30 14.33
C CYS A 795 12.94 17.64 13.59
N PHE A 796 13.29 18.76 14.24
CA PHE A 796 13.31 20.08 13.60
C PHE A 796 14.57 20.36 12.74
N GLN A 797 15.49 19.41 12.60
CA GLN A 797 16.65 19.52 11.70
C GLN A 797 16.50 18.67 10.44
N ASP A 798 15.59 17.70 10.42
CA ASP A 798 15.31 16.92 9.22
C ASP A 798 14.82 17.84 8.08
N GLU A 799 15.31 17.62 6.85
CA GLU A 799 14.92 18.40 5.67
C GLU A 799 13.48 18.05 5.25
N GLU A 800 13.14 16.76 5.24
CA GLU A 800 11.79 16.25 5.01
C GLU A 800 11.12 15.91 6.35
N ARG A 801 10.04 16.63 6.68
CA ARG A 801 9.25 16.41 7.91
C ARG A 801 7.81 16.16 7.52
N SER A 802 7.22 15.08 8.02
CA SER A 802 5.77 14.90 7.94
C SER A 802 5.05 15.98 8.75
N ASP A 803 3.83 16.32 8.34
CA ASP A 803 2.96 17.21 9.11
C ASP A 803 2.62 16.63 10.50
N GLY A 804 2.50 15.30 10.59
CA GLY A 804 2.29 14.56 11.84
C GLY A 804 3.43 14.76 12.83
N LEU A 805 4.67 14.48 12.41
CA LEU A 805 5.89 14.70 13.21
C LEU A 805 6.00 16.15 13.66
N THR A 806 5.74 17.10 12.75
CA THR A 806 5.81 18.53 13.05
C THR A 806 4.77 18.95 14.11
N LYS A 807 3.51 18.48 13.97
CA LYS A 807 2.44 18.73 14.95
C LYS A 807 2.78 18.13 16.31
N LEU A 808 3.23 16.87 16.37
CA LEU A 808 3.63 16.19 17.60
C LEU A 808 4.82 16.87 18.28
N ALA A 809 5.81 17.32 17.50
CA ALA A 809 6.99 18.00 18.03
C ALA A 809 6.63 19.34 18.68
N TYR A 810 5.79 20.15 18.02
CA TYR A 810 5.28 21.38 18.63
C TYR A 810 4.37 21.10 19.83
N GLY A 811 3.54 20.06 19.75
CA GLY A 811 2.67 19.60 20.85
C GLY A 811 3.48 19.29 22.11
N LEU A 812 4.47 18.40 21.99
CA LEU A 812 5.34 18.03 23.10
C LEU A 812 6.13 19.22 23.66
N LEU A 813 6.63 20.11 22.81
CA LEU A 813 7.32 21.34 23.28
C LEU A 813 6.38 22.21 24.12
N GLY A 814 5.13 22.36 23.70
CA GLY A 814 4.10 23.09 24.45
C GLY A 814 3.73 22.40 25.76
N ASP A 815 3.57 21.07 25.76
CA ASP A 815 3.26 20.29 26.97
C ASP A 815 4.39 20.32 28.01
N ILE A 816 5.65 20.27 27.56
CA ILE A 816 6.81 20.44 28.44
C ILE A 816 6.79 21.83 29.09
N ALA A 817 6.47 22.88 28.34
CA ALA A 817 6.39 24.23 28.89
C ALA A 817 5.19 24.40 29.85
N ASP A 818 4.02 23.87 29.50
CA ASP A 818 2.81 23.91 30.33
C ASP A 818 2.97 23.10 31.65
N ALA A 819 3.77 22.03 31.63
CA ALA A 819 4.08 21.25 32.83
C ALA A 819 4.93 22.01 33.87
N PHE A 820 5.68 23.03 33.46
CA PHE A 820 6.62 23.78 34.31
C PHE A 820 6.45 25.30 34.17
N PRO A 821 5.32 25.86 34.61
CA PRO A 821 4.97 27.26 34.37
C PRO A 821 5.72 28.26 35.25
N ASN A 822 6.41 27.83 36.32
CA ASN A 822 7.05 28.73 37.29
C ASN A 822 8.55 28.95 37.02
N GLY A 823 9.01 28.64 35.81
CA GLY A 823 10.40 28.85 35.41
C GLY A 823 11.39 27.78 35.86
N GLU A 824 10.90 26.61 36.29
CA GLU A 824 11.73 25.48 36.74
C GLU A 824 12.72 25.01 35.66
N ILE A 825 12.32 25.09 34.38
CA ILE A 825 13.13 24.71 33.21
C ILE A 825 13.48 25.90 32.31
N LYS A 826 13.39 27.14 32.82
CA LYS A 826 13.58 28.38 32.05
C LYS A 826 14.87 28.41 31.24
N THR A 827 15.98 27.93 31.80
CA THR A 827 17.28 27.89 31.10
C THR A 827 17.29 26.92 29.91
N LEU A 828 16.47 25.87 29.95
CA LEU A 828 16.37 24.87 28.87
C LEU A 828 15.45 25.35 27.74
N LEU A 829 14.42 26.14 28.05
CA LEU A 829 13.50 26.70 27.06
C LEU A 829 14.03 27.94 26.34
N LEU A 830 15.00 28.65 26.92
CA LEU A 830 15.62 29.85 26.34
C LEU A 830 16.77 29.55 25.35
N VAL A 831 16.93 28.30 24.91
CA VAL A 831 17.96 27.93 23.94
C VAL A 831 17.61 28.50 22.55
N ASN A 832 18.62 28.98 21.82
CA ASN A 832 18.44 29.74 20.58
C ASN A 832 17.62 29.02 19.51
N TRP A 833 17.78 27.71 19.34
CA TRP A 833 17.07 26.94 18.31
C TRP A 833 15.55 26.96 18.54
N ILE A 834 15.08 26.88 19.79
CA ILE A 834 13.65 26.91 20.14
C ILE A 834 13.05 28.25 19.71
N ALA A 835 13.73 29.35 20.05
CA ALA A 835 13.28 30.68 19.68
C ALA A 835 13.35 30.92 18.17
N SER A 836 14.30 30.29 17.47
CA SER A 836 14.37 30.33 16.00
C SER A 836 13.20 29.59 15.38
N GLU A 837 12.93 28.37 15.85
CA GLU A 837 11.89 27.49 15.29
C GLU A 837 10.48 28.06 15.50
N LEU A 838 10.15 28.54 16.71
CA LEU A 838 8.86 29.18 17.02
C LEU A 838 8.64 30.53 16.32
N ARG A 839 9.67 31.08 15.68
CA ARG A 839 9.61 32.28 14.83
C ARG A 839 9.73 31.97 13.34
N SER A 840 10.08 30.73 13.00
CA SER A 840 10.26 30.29 11.63
C SER A 840 8.94 30.40 10.86
N LYS A 841 9.06 30.53 9.54
CA LYS A 841 7.93 30.53 8.62
C LYS A 841 7.99 29.32 7.68
N HIS A 842 8.51 28.20 8.18
CA HIS A 842 8.57 26.97 7.39
C HIS A 842 7.18 26.57 6.89
N ARG A 843 7.18 25.88 5.74
CA ARG A 843 6.02 25.22 5.18
C ARG A 843 5.47 24.20 6.19
N MET A 844 4.18 24.29 6.54
CA MET A 844 3.52 23.41 7.52
C MET A 844 2.00 23.50 7.42
N ALA A 845 1.31 22.38 7.66
CA ALA A 845 -0.16 22.34 7.71
C ALA A 845 -0.78 23.35 8.70
N GLN A 846 -2.03 23.75 8.42
CA GLN A 846 -2.77 24.70 9.26
C GLN A 846 -2.89 24.25 10.72
N GLU A 847 -3.07 22.95 10.96
CA GLU A 847 -3.13 22.38 12.31
C GLU A 847 -1.79 22.50 13.04
N ALA A 848 -0.69 22.09 12.41
CA ALA A 848 0.65 22.23 12.97
C ALA A 848 0.95 23.70 13.33
N ARG A 849 0.49 24.63 12.50
CA ARG A 849 0.61 26.08 12.76
C ARG A 849 -0.19 26.55 13.99
N LYS A 850 -1.39 26.01 14.22
CA LYS A 850 -2.17 26.28 15.44
C LYS A 850 -1.42 25.75 16.67
N THR A 851 -0.93 24.51 16.61
CA THR A 851 -0.16 23.88 17.70
C THR A 851 1.14 24.66 17.99
N MET A 852 1.87 25.11 16.98
CA MET A 852 3.07 25.94 17.14
C MET A 852 2.77 27.27 17.84
N ARG A 853 1.65 27.93 17.52
CA ARG A 853 1.24 29.17 18.21
C ARG A 853 0.93 28.92 19.68
N TRP A 854 0.20 27.83 19.98
CA TRP A 854 -0.06 27.43 21.36
C TRP A 854 1.24 27.10 22.11
N ALA A 855 2.13 26.30 21.53
CA ALA A 855 3.43 25.97 22.12
C ALA A 855 4.26 27.23 22.41
N ARG A 856 4.22 28.23 21.50
CA ARG A 856 4.88 29.53 21.71
C ARG A 856 4.31 30.30 22.90
N GLU A 857 3.00 30.26 23.10
CA GLU A 857 2.37 30.87 24.28
C GLU A 857 2.80 30.16 25.56
N MET A 858 2.78 28.83 25.58
CA MET A 858 3.22 28.05 26.75
C MET A 858 4.68 28.30 27.10
N VAL A 859 5.58 28.30 26.11
CA VAL A 859 7.00 28.63 26.31
C VAL A 859 7.17 30.06 26.85
N LYS A 860 6.38 31.01 26.37
CA LYS A 860 6.40 32.38 26.88
C LYS A 860 5.94 32.45 28.34
N HIS A 861 4.89 31.70 28.72
CA HIS A 861 4.42 31.63 30.10
C HIS A 861 5.48 31.00 31.03
N ALA A 862 6.06 29.87 30.64
CA ALA A 862 7.07 29.17 31.42
C ALA A 862 8.42 29.92 31.55
N THR A 863 8.66 30.95 30.73
CA THR A 863 9.92 31.73 30.73
C THR A 863 9.78 33.15 31.24
N GLN A 864 8.57 33.62 31.55
CA GLN A 864 8.34 34.87 32.27
C GLN A 864 8.79 34.69 33.72
#